data_AF-A0A518CJI8-F1
#
_entry.id   AF-A0A518CJI8-F1
#
_cell.length_a   1.000
_cell.length_b   1.000
_cell.length_c   1.000
_cell.angle_alpha   90.00
_cell.angle_beta   90.00
_cell.angle_gamma   90.00
#
_symmetry.space_group_name_H-M   'P 1'
#
loop_
_entity.id
_entity.type
_entity.pdbx_description
1 polymer ?
#
loop_
_entity_poly.entity_id
_entity_poly.type
_entity_poly.pdbx_seq_one_letter_code
_entity_poly.pdbx_strand_id
1 'polypeptide(L)'
;MILPKSFDSVHQFLPRTPLLAAVLLLAGSPLLVYGDDKPINYQDHVQPILRAKCFSCHNTNKKVAGLDLTSYNAAMIGGASGEVVDPGSPSDSYLYMLITHDSEPVMPPNSDKMPENELAIISKWIEGGAIENAGGKPRAMKKKANLGLTGAPTERPEGPAPMPLRISKEAVVHTDQVTAVTAMATNPWSSLVAVAGQQQIVLYDAANLEMLGVLPFPEGDPLVLKFSRNGGLLMAAGGRGASLGKAIVWDIRTGERVIEVGDELDAVLAADISADQTMIALGGSNKLVRIYSTGDGSLLHEMKKHTDWVCSLEFSPDGVLLATADRNGGMFTWESFTGRQYAELKGHTDFITDVSWRGDSNLLASVSLDGSLRLWEPENGTQVKTWSADGAGVESVEFTRDSRLLTGGRSKVTTLWDVNGGKLRDFAAFSDYALEVTFSDETNRVIAGDWNGEIRVWNAEDGAQLGQLNQNPAPLQARLDSAKAEFVQIQQTHQKNAEAAKVANDALAAVQKQSTDAAAALKQTADAHAEMIKTRDAAKQNLDKLAAEHTTTTQRVAELKKVMPLLSESAAKMKQAAEQSVGDEQLAKAAADVTLQKDTKTNELAVTEKKLAEVTPVFEKAKQVHAAAEQGVVETLAKKEVAQKTADGLVEPLKVAQETATAANAVANESNNKLQASQQLVAKWTGEIDFHQKLVALKERKTQKEEVVITYEDLTGQLQQLEGELQQAQDGLAAAQNKLKATNEQVVANQTAVEQATANQQAGEQTVAKAEATVPQLNETLQKAELALQTSGDDADLKQAVEQWKQLIAKKTTELATHKTNLVNLVAALEQAKQALVVSQELVPVDQQAIVAAEKQVADKTAAVAPVKEQVVAAKQKVDEANNLVAAIQQEVDLLRDPNPQTAQSPEAAPQ
;
A
#
# COMPACT_ATOMS: atom_id res chain seq x y z
N MET A 1 -12.02 -15.93 57.25
CA MET A 1 -11.50 -16.97 58.16
C MET A 1 -10.22 -17.51 57.53
N ILE A 2 -9.06 -17.31 58.17
CA ILE A 2 -8.34 -18.29 59.03
C ILE A 2 -7.54 -19.32 58.20
N LEU A 3 -6.20 -19.26 58.36
CA LEU A 3 -5.22 -20.25 57.88
C LEU A 3 -5.10 -21.42 58.87
N PRO A 4 -4.74 -22.63 58.40
CA PRO A 4 -3.46 -23.26 58.80
C PRO A 4 -2.66 -23.76 57.56
N LYS A 5 -1.33 -23.97 57.54
CA LYS A 5 -0.28 -24.42 58.50
C LYS A 5 -0.02 -25.95 58.60
N SER A 6 1.05 -26.37 57.90
CA SER A 6 2.23 -27.14 58.36
C SER A 6 2.16 -28.61 58.85
N PHE A 7 2.96 -29.45 58.16
CA PHE A 7 3.90 -30.51 58.62
C PHE A 7 3.43 -31.80 59.37
N ASP A 8 3.83 -32.97 58.84
CA ASP A 8 4.78 -33.94 59.48
C ASP A 8 5.22 -35.06 58.46
N SER A 9 6.28 -35.91 58.54
CA SER A 9 7.26 -36.42 59.56
C SER A 9 6.95 -37.86 60.07
N VAL A 10 7.84 -38.88 60.20
CA VAL A 10 9.26 -39.16 59.80
C VAL A 10 9.48 -40.69 59.62
N HIS A 11 10.29 -41.15 58.64
CA HIS A 11 11.12 -42.37 58.73
C HIS A 11 12.49 -42.09 58.05
N GLN A 12 13.67 -42.13 58.70
CA GLN A 12 14.42 -43.24 59.35
C GLN A 12 15.00 -44.26 58.34
N PHE A 13 16.28 -44.66 58.33
CA PHE A 13 17.48 -44.24 59.11
C PHE A 13 18.80 -44.50 58.32
N LEU A 14 19.93 -43.92 58.77
CA LEU A 14 21.35 -44.09 58.32
C LEU A 14 21.97 -45.46 58.79
N PRO A 15 23.31 -45.77 58.74
CA PRO A 15 24.51 -45.04 58.24
C PRO A 15 25.62 -45.86 57.48
N ARG A 16 26.63 -45.19 56.88
CA ARG A 16 28.09 -45.24 57.27
C ARG A 16 29.10 -44.81 56.18
N THR A 17 29.98 -43.87 56.57
CA THR A 17 31.34 -43.58 56.05
C THR A 17 32.40 -44.39 56.87
N PRO A 18 33.76 -44.39 56.63
CA PRO A 18 34.59 -43.31 56.06
C PRO A 18 35.92 -43.65 55.30
N LEU A 19 36.63 -42.56 54.92
CA LEU A 19 38.10 -42.38 54.78
C LEU A 19 38.92 -43.28 53.82
N LEU A 20 39.52 -42.67 52.79
CA LEU A 20 40.92 -42.19 52.85
C LEU A 20 41.18 -41.09 51.79
N ALA A 21 42.39 -40.52 51.72
CA ALA A 21 42.70 -39.35 50.89
C ALA A 21 43.88 -39.58 49.92
N ALA A 22 43.89 -38.83 48.82
CA ALA A 22 45.06 -38.57 47.99
C ALA A 22 45.01 -37.12 47.49
N VAL A 23 46.14 -36.42 47.49
CA VAL A 23 46.27 -35.00 47.10
C VAL A 23 47.11 -34.89 45.84
N LEU A 24 46.66 -34.09 44.87
CA LEU A 24 47.54 -33.50 43.86
C LEU A 24 47.11 -32.07 43.56
N LEU A 25 48.07 -31.19 43.31
CA LEU A 25 47.83 -29.76 43.13
C LEU A 25 47.56 -29.41 41.66
N LEU A 26 46.62 -28.50 41.43
CA LEU A 26 46.64 -27.55 40.32
C LEU A 26 46.40 -26.14 40.88
N ALA A 27 47.08 -25.14 40.31
CA ALA A 27 47.11 -23.79 40.85
C ALA A 27 45.82 -23.02 40.51
N GLY A 28 45.24 -22.35 41.52
CA GLY A 28 44.13 -21.44 41.32
C GLY A 28 44.61 -20.03 40.98
N SER A 29 44.32 -19.57 39.76
CA SER A 29 44.21 -18.14 39.45
C SER A 29 42.77 -17.70 39.73
N PRO A 30 42.52 -16.46 40.21
CA PRO A 30 41.17 -16.04 40.57
C PRO A 30 40.28 -15.85 39.33
N LEU A 31 39.13 -16.51 39.32
CA LEU A 31 38.02 -16.17 38.41
C LEU A 31 37.47 -14.79 38.83
N LEU A 32 37.72 -13.77 38.01
CA LEU A 32 37.01 -12.51 38.09
C LEU A 32 35.56 -12.72 37.63
N VAL A 33 34.68 -12.95 38.60
CA VAL A 33 33.23 -12.81 38.40
C VAL A 33 32.94 -11.31 38.30
N TYR A 34 32.95 -10.79 37.07
CA TYR A 34 32.40 -9.48 36.79
C TYR A 34 30.87 -9.53 36.90
N GLY A 35 30.35 -8.93 37.96
CA GLY A 35 28.96 -8.51 38.04
C GLY A 35 28.88 -6.99 37.97
N ASP A 36 28.20 -6.47 36.97
CA ASP A 36 27.61 -5.12 36.90
C ASP A 36 26.78 -5.04 35.62
N ASP A 37 25.55 -4.51 35.68
CA ASP A 37 24.67 -4.37 34.52
C ASP A 37 25.13 -3.21 33.62
N LYS A 38 26.13 -3.45 32.76
CA LYS A 38 26.66 -2.50 31.78
C LYS A 38 26.65 -3.11 30.38
N PRO A 39 26.23 -2.35 29.33
CA PRO A 39 26.20 -2.87 27.97
C PRO A 39 27.62 -3.12 27.45
N ILE A 40 27.76 -4.17 26.64
CA ILE A 40 29.03 -4.52 25.99
C ILE A 40 29.39 -3.39 25.02
N ASN A 41 30.58 -2.82 25.21
CA ASN A 41 31.05 -1.63 24.50
C ASN A 41 32.44 -1.85 23.90
N TYR A 42 32.82 -0.99 22.95
CA TYR A 42 34.03 -1.14 22.18
C TYR A 42 35.29 -1.05 23.05
N GLN A 43 35.46 0.02 23.83
CA GLN A 43 36.69 0.31 24.57
C GLN A 43 36.99 -0.78 25.63
N ASP A 44 35.99 -1.19 26.40
CA ASP A 44 36.19 -2.14 27.52
C ASP A 44 36.24 -3.61 27.07
N HIS A 45 35.50 -3.99 26.01
CA HIS A 45 35.25 -5.41 25.70
C HIS A 45 35.81 -5.86 24.34
N VAL A 46 35.67 -5.07 23.27
CA VAL A 46 36.03 -5.48 21.90
C VAL A 46 37.44 -5.04 21.51
N GLN A 47 37.86 -3.83 21.90
CA GLN A 47 39.19 -3.31 21.65
C GLN A 47 40.31 -4.22 22.21
N PRO A 48 40.19 -4.87 23.39
CA PRO A 48 41.16 -5.86 23.86
C PRO A 48 41.30 -7.08 22.93
N ILE A 49 40.20 -7.59 22.38
CA ILE A 49 40.19 -8.75 21.47
C ILE A 49 40.86 -8.36 20.14
N LEU A 50 40.41 -7.26 19.52
CA LEU A 50 41.00 -6.76 18.27
C LEU A 50 42.48 -6.38 18.46
N ARG A 51 42.88 -5.92 19.65
CA ARG A 51 44.28 -5.64 20.00
C ARG A 51 45.15 -6.88 20.05
N ALA A 52 44.62 -8.01 20.51
CA ALA A 52 45.34 -9.27 20.57
C ALA A 52 45.52 -9.94 19.19
N LYS A 53 44.57 -9.75 18.26
CA LYS A 53 44.52 -10.49 16.98
C LYS A 53 44.82 -9.63 15.73
N CYS A 54 44.36 -8.38 15.69
CA CYS A 54 44.24 -7.59 14.45
C CYS A 54 45.20 -6.39 14.39
N PHE A 55 45.57 -5.78 15.52
CA PHE A 55 46.36 -4.52 15.53
C PHE A 55 47.78 -4.69 14.96
N SER A 56 48.28 -5.92 14.78
CA SER A 56 49.53 -6.21 14.07
C SER A 56 49.51 -5.85 12.57
N CYS A 57 48.31 -5.73 11.98
CA CYS A 57 48.08 -5.41 10.56
C CYS A 57 47.04 -4.29 10.31
N HIS A 58 46.27 -3.88 11.32
CA HIS A 58 45.27 -2.82 11.24
C HIS A 58 45.46 -1.79 12.37
N ASN A 59 46.46 -0.92 12.19
CA ASN A 59 46.78 0.17 13.11
C ASN A 59 47.13 1.47 12.38
N THR A 60 47.21 2.58 13.12
CA THR A 60 47.54 3.92 12.61
C THR A 60 48.73 3.98 11.66
N ASN A 61 49.78 3.19 11.90
CA ASN A 61 51.01 3.16 11.10
C ASN A 61 51.03 2.08 10.00
N LYS A 62 50.09 1.13 10.03
CA LYS A 62 50.00 0.00 9.10
C LYS A 62 48.53 -0.38 8.92
N LYS A 63 47.93 0.15 7.86
CA LYS A 63 46.52 -0.01 7.50
C LYS A 63 46.36 -0.97 6.31
N VAL A 64 46.46 -2.27 6.56
CA VAL A 64 46.20 -3.27 5.50
C VAL A 64 44.75 -3.11 5.03
N ALA A 65 44.53 -3.12 3.72
CA ALA A 65 43.24 -2.78 3.08
C ALA A 65 42.64 -1.43 3.56
N GLY A 66 43.45 -0.46 3.97
CA GLY A 66 43.02 0.85 4.47
C GLY A 66 42.43 0.86 5.90
N LEU A 67 42.10 -0.31 6.45
CA LEU A 67 41.42 -0.47 7.73
C LEU A 67 42.37 -0.27 8.93
N ASP A 68 41.88 0.46 9.93
CA ASP A 68 42.55 0.74 11.21
C ASP A 68 41.59 0.46 12.37
N LEU A 69 41.93 -0.51 13.21
CA LEU A 69 41.07 -0.95 14.31
C LEU A 69 41.53 -0.41 15.67
N THR A 70 42.45 0.57 15.71
CA THR A 70 43.02 1.03 17.00
C THR A 70 42.10 1.92 17.83
N SER A 71 41.08 2.53 17.23
CA SER A 71 40.10 3.36 17.92
C SER A 71 38.69 3.12 17.36
N TYR A 72 37.68 3.42 18.16
CA TYR A 72 36.27 3.24 17.80
C TYR A 72 35.93 3.95 16.48
N ASN A 73 36.26 5.25 16.40
CA ASN A 73 35.99 6.05 15.21
C ASN A 73 36.72 5.52 13.97
N ALA A 74 37.94 4.99 14.10
CA ALA A 74 38.65 4.37 12.97
C ALA A 74 37.98 3.05 12.51
N ALA A 75 37.54 2.21 13.45
CA ALA A 75 36.81 0.98 13.14
C ALA A 75 35.43 1.25 12.51
N MET A 76 34.75 2.32 12.92
CA MET A 76 33.48 2.77 12.33
C MET A 76 33.65 3.43 10.94
N ILE A 77 34.79 4.06 10.65
CA ILE A 77 35.11 4.60 9.31
C ILE A 77 35.40 3.48 8.30
N GLY A 78 35.84 2.30 8.78
CA GLY A 78 36.07 1.13 7.94
C GLY A 78 37.40 1.15 7.19
N GLY A 79 37.40 0.57 6.00
CA GLY A 79 38.59 0.39 5.16
C GLY A 79 38.39 0.88 3.73
N ALA A 80 39.32 0.50 2.84
CA ALA A 80 39.26 0.84 1.42
C ALA A 80 38.08 0.20 0.67
N SER A 81 37.41 -0.78 1.28
CA SER A 81 36.20 -1.44 0.77
C SER A 81 34.89 -0.88 1.36
N GLY A 82 34.94 0.19 2.18
CA GLY A 82 33.79 0.77 2.87
C GLY A 82 33.74 0.47 4.37
N GLU A 83 32.58 0.70 4.99
CA GLU A 83 32.31 0.41 6.40
C GLU A 83 32.48 -1.10 6.69
N VAL A 84 33.03 -1.44 7.86
CA VAL A 84 33.27 -2.86 8.23
C VAL A 84 32.46 -3.33 9.44
N VAL A 85 31.69 -2.44 10.07
CA VAL A 85 30.75 -2.77 11.16
C VAL A 85 29.44 -2.03 10.88
N ASP A 86 28.35 -2.79 10.74
CA ASP A 86 26.98 -2.28 10.65
C ASP A 86 26.33 -2.33 12.04
N PRO A 87 26.09 -1.18 12.70
CA PRO A 87 25.53 -1.14 14.05
C PRO A 87 24.13 -1.76 14.10
N GLY A 88 24.01 -2.93 14.74
CA GLY A 88 22.80 -3.72 14.84
C GLY A 88 22.83 -5.06 14.11
N SER A 89 23.79 -5.32 13.21
CA SER A 89 23.85 -6.58 12.44
C SER A 89 25.24 -7.22 12.40
N PRO A 90 25.49 -8.31 13.16
CA PRO A 90 26.72 -9.09 13.04
C PRO A 90 26.86 -9.75 11.67
N SER A 91 25.77 -10.27 11.08
CA SER A 91 25.79 -10.96 9.78
C SER A 91 26.29 -10.10 8.63
N ASP A 92 26.08 -8.79 8.71
CA ASP A 92 26.33 -7.84 7.61
C ASP A 92 27.53 -6.93 7.93
N SER A 93 27.98 -6.94 9.18
CA SER A 93 29.26 -6.38 9.58
C SER A 93 30.39 -7.18 8.94
N TYR A 94 30.95 -6.68 7.85
CA TYR A 94 32.01 -7.36 7.10
C TYR A 94 33.18 -7.81 8.00
N LEU A 95 33.58 -7.02 9.01
CA LEU A 95 34.59 -7.42 10.01
C LEU A 95 34.20 -8.70 10.76
N TYR A 96 32.92 -8.88 11.08
CA TYR A 96 32.41 -10.06 11.77
C TYR A 96 32.40 -11.29 10.85
N MET A 97 31.93 -11.15 9.60
CA MET A 97 31.96 -12.24 8.60
C MET A 97 33.38 -12.79 8.37
N LEU A 98 34.38 -11.90 8.32
CA LEU A 98 35.78 -12.31 8.07
C LEU A 98 36.41 -13.02 9.28
N ILE A 99 35.99 -12.72 10.52
CA ILE A 99 36.48 -13.38 11.76
C ILE A 99 35.70 -14.65 12.14
N THR A 100 34.46 -14.80 11.66
CA THR A 100 33.73 -16.06 11.71
C THR A 100 34.14 -17.01 10.57
N HIS A 101 34.87 -16.52 9.56
CA HIS A 101 35.23 -17.24 8.33
C HIS A 101 34.02 -17.55 7.41
N ASP A 102 32.96 -16.73 7.51
CA ASP A 102 31.77 -16.85 6.66
C ASP A 102 31.91 -16.03 5.34
N SER A 103 33.04 -15.32 5.17
CA SER A 103 33.41 -14.59 3.95
C SER A 103 34.93 -14.61 3.70
N GLU A 104 35.35 -14.44 2.45
CA GLU A 104 36.76 -14.32 2.07
C GLU A 104 37.14 -12.85 1.75
N PRO A 105 38.36 -12.39 2.11
CA PRO A 105 39.48 -13.15 2.68
C PRO A 105 39.40 -13.31 4.21
N VAL A 106 39.49 -14.54 4.72
CA VAL A 106 39.38 -14.84 6.16
C VAL A 106 40.44 -14.11 7.02
N MET A 107 40.03 -13.69 8.23
CA MET A 107 40.83 -12.87 9.14
C MET A 107 40.83 -13.44 10.57
N PRO A 108 41.99 -13.72 11.20
CA PRO A 108 43.34 -13.43 10.72
C PRO A 108 43.84 -14.43 9.65
N PRO A 109 44.60 -13.98 8.62
CA PRO A 109 45.01 -14.85 7.52
C PRO A 109 45.93 -15.99 7.97
N ASN A 110 45.65 -17.21 7.48
CA ASN A 110 46.36 -18.45 7.84
C ASN A 110 46.29 -18.81 9.34
N SER A 111 45.17 -18.52 10.00
CA SER A 111 44.89 -18.97 11.37
C SER A 111 43.48 -19.57 11.48
N ASP A 112 43.22 -20.30 12.57
CA ASP A 112 41.90 -20.91 12.83
C ASP A 112 40.86 -19.86 13.24
N LYS A 113 39.57 -20.18 13.05
CA LYS A 113 38.41 -19.35 13.44
C LYS A 113 38.52 -18.90 14.90
N MET A 114 38.16 -17.65 15.20
CA MET A 114 38.26 -17.13 16.56
C MET A 114 37.39 -17.92 17.56
N PRO A 115 37.80 -18.02 18.84
CA PRO A 115 37.02 -18.69 19.88
C PRO A 115 35.59 -18.14 19.98
N GLU A 116 34.60 -19.02 20.13
CA GLU A 116 33.18 -18.65 20.17
C GLU A 116 32.85 -17.62 21.27
N ASN A 117 33.59 -17.63 22.38
CA ASN A 117 33.45 -16.63 23.45
C ASN A 117 34.00 -15.24 23.08
N GLU A 118 35.01 -15.16 22.19
CA GLU A 118 35.51 -13.89 21.65
C GLU A 118 34.55 -13.36 20.58
N LEU A 119 34.04 -14.24 19.70
CA LEU A 119 33.03 -13.93 18.70
C LEU A 119 31.72 -13.44 19.33
N ALA A 120 31.20 -14.12 20.37
CA ALA A 120 29.96 -13.74 21.04
C ALA A 120 30.01 -12.36 21.73
N ILE A 121 31.20 -11.89 22.13
CA ILE A 121 31.38 -10.53 22.67
C ILE A 121 31.28 -9.49 21.54
N ILE A 122 31.92 -9.77 20.39
CA ILE A 122 31.88 -8.89 19.22
C ILE A 122 30.45 -8.86 18.63
N SER A 123 29.78 -10.01 18.52
CA SER A 123 28.39 -10.11 18.06
C SER A 123 27.46 -9.23 18.90
N LYS A 124 27.46 -9.41 20.23
CA LYS A 124 26.60 -8.64 21.15
C LYS A 124 26.92 -7.15 21.21
N TRP A 125 28.17 -6.77 20.99
CA TRP A 125 28.56 -5.36 20.85
C TRP A 125 27.95 -4.74 19.58
N ILE A 126 27.98 -5.49 18.46
CA ILE A 126 27.39 -5.06 17.19
C ILE A 126 25.86 -5.00 17.30
N GLU A 127 25.22 -6.07 17.79
CA GLU A 127 23.78 -6.16 18.09
C GLU A 127 23.30 -4.98 18.96
N GLY A 128 24.08 -4.62 19.98
CA GLY A 128 23.84 -3.46 20.86
C GLY A 128 24.02 -2.09 20.20
N GLY A 129 24.10 -2.01 18.87
CA GLY A 129 24.30 -0.78 18.11
C GLY A 129 25.73 -0.22 18.20
N ALA A 130 26.74 -1.08 18.33
CA ALA A 130 28.16 -0.74 18.30
C ALA A 130 28.52 0.44 19.24
N ILE A 131 28.23 0.30 20.54
CA ILE A 131 28.47 1.33 21.57
C ILE A 131 29.98 1.59 21.76
N GLU A 132 30.42 2.85 21.85
CA GLU A 132 31.84 3.17 22.04
C GLU A 132 32.37 2.80 23.44
N ASN A 133 31.72 3.26 24.50
CA ASN A 133 32.18 3.14 25.89
C ASN A 133 30.98 2.96 26.84
N ALA A 134 31.21 2.70 28.13
CA ALA A 134 30.15 2.40 29.09
C ALA A 134 29.06 3.49 29.30
N GLY A 135 29.26 4.73 28.81
CA GLY A 135 28.26 5.80 28.78
C GLY A 135 27.78 6.19 27.38
N GLY A 136 28.25 5.51 26.33
CA GLY A 136 27.90 5.80 24.95
C GLY A 136 26.49 5.37 24.58
N LYS A 137 25.84 6.11 23.69
CA LYS A 137 24.61 5.65 23.04
C LYS A 137 24.94 4.53 22.02
N PRO A 138 24.01 3.58 21.79
CA PRO A 138 23.96 2.85 20.54
C PRO A 138 23.94 3.84 19.36
N ARG A 139 24.68 3.54 18.29
CA ARG A 139 24.44 4.19 17.00
C ARG A 139 23.02 3.86 16.54
N ALA A 140 22.43 4.76 15.76
CA ALA A 140 21.13 4.50 15.14
C ALA A 140 21.25 3.29 14.21
N MET A 141 20.68 2.16 14.62
CA MET A 141 20.48 1.01 13.73
C MET A 141 19.68 1.51 12.52
N LYS A 142 20.15 1.23 11.30
CA LYS A 142 19.34 1.48 10.11
C LYS A 142 18.01 0.75 10.29
N LYS A 143 16.87 1.42 10.10
CA LYS A 143 15.56 0.78 10.20
C LYS A 143 15.38 -0.19 9.04
N LYS A 144 15.84 -1.42 9.21
CA LYS A 144 15.58 -2.53 8.31
C LYS A 144 14.08 -2.73 8.21
N ALA A 145 13.49 -2.33 7.09
CA ALA A 145 12.21 -2.87 6.68
C ALA A 145 12.45 -4.35 6.40
N ASN A 146 11.98 -5.24 7.29
CA ASN A 146 12.16 -6.67 7.13
C ASN A 146 11.13 -7.19 6.12
N LEU A 147 11.40 -6.92 4.84
CA LEU A 147 10.54 -7.21 3.70
C LEU A 147 10.70 -8.65 3.16
N GLY A 148 11.65 -9.41 3.72
CA GLY A 148 11.88 -10.81 3.37
C GLY A 148 10.62 -11.67 3.57
N LEU A 149 10.15 -12.32 2.51
CA LEU A 149 8.97 -13.17 2.59
C LEU A 149 9.20 -14.40 3.47
N THR A 150 8.27 -14.66 4.39
CA THR A 150 8.28 -15.84 5.29
C THR A 150 7.64 -17.09 4.67
N GLY A 151 7.42 -17.12 3.35
CA GLY A 151 6.75 -18.19 2.62
C GLY A 151 7.31 -18.36 1.20
N ALA A 152 6.84 -19.38 0.49
CA ALA A 152 7.31 -19.71 -0.86
C ALA A 152 7.02 -18.56 -1.85
N PRO A 153 8.04 -17.97 -2.53
CA PRO A 153 7.85 -16.78 -3.37
C PRO A 153 6.92 -16.96 -4.58
N THR A 154 6.65 -18.20 -4.99
CA THR A 154 5.90 -18.57 -6.20
C THR A 154 4.43 -18.91 -5.93
N GLU A 155 3.98 -18.98 -4.68
CA GLU A 155 2.60 -19.31 -4.33
C GLU A 155 1.72 -18.05 -4.20
N ARG A 156 0.40 -18.22 -4.35
CA ARG A 156 -0.56 -17.13 -4.18
C ARG A 156 -0.62 -16.73 -2.70
N PRO A 157 -0.34 -15.47 -2.33
CA PRO A 157 -0.33 -15.05 -0.93
C PRO A 157 -1.70 -15.21 -0.26
N GLU A 158 -1.69 -15.53 1.03
CA GLU A 158 -2.91 -15.57 1.83
C GLU A 158 -3.51 -14.16 2.03
N GLY A 159 -4.84 -14.10 2.19
CA GLY A 159 -5.59 -12.86 2.38
C GLY A 159 -6.27 -12.34 1.11
N PRO A 160 -6.77 -11.09 1.12
CA PRO A 160 -7.41 -10.49 -0.04
C PRO A 160 -6.40 -10.19 -1.14
N ALA A 161 -6.82 -10.30 -2.41
CA ALA A 161 -5.97 -10.02 -3.56
C ALA A 161 -5.24 -8.65 -3.45
N PRO A 162 -4.00 -8.53 -3.94
CA PRO A 162 -3.26 -7.28 -3.92
C PRO A 162 -3.90 -6.28 -4.90
N MET A 163 -4.68 -5.36 -4.33
CA MET A 163 -5.38 -4.27 -5.01
C MET A 163 -5.22 -2.99 -4.17
N PRO A 164 -5.16 -1.81 -4.81
CA PRO A 164 -5.23 -0.54 -4.09
C PRO A 164 -6.60 -0.36 -3.43
N LEU A 165 -6.61 0.21 -2.22
CA LEU A 165 -7.86 0.55 -1.52
C LEU A 165 -8.49 1.80 -2.17
N ARG A 166 -7.87 2.96 -1.94
CA ARG A 166 -8.15 4.19 -2.67
C ARG A 166 -6.87 5.03 -2.75
N ILE A 167 -6.45 5.32 -3.97
CA ILE A 167 -5.29 6.15 -4.29
C ILE A 167 -5.79 7.39 -5.04
N SER A 168 -5.04 8.50 -4.98
CA SER A 168 -5.37 9.70 -5.74
C SER A 168 -5.47 9.39 -7.24
N LYS A 169 -6.51 9.90 -7.92
CA LYS A 169 -6.68 9.80 -9.37
C LYS A 169 -6.26 11.08 -10.11
N GLU A 170 -5.64 12.03 -9.40
CA GLU A 170 -5.06 13.24 -9.98
C GLU A 170 -3.83 12.92 -10.83
N ALA A 171 -3.75 13.54 -12.01
CA ALA A 171 -2.60 13.40 -12.90
C ALA A 171 -1.45 14.30 -12.41
N VAL A 172 -0.23 13.77 -12.41
CA VAL A 172 0.98 14.52 -12.07
C VAL A 172 1.41 15.40 -13.23
N VAL A 173 1.30 14.84 -14.44
CA VAL A 173 1.54 15.52 -15.72
C VAL A 173 0.38 15.20 -16.66
N HIS A 174 -0.05 16.20 -17.43
CA HIS A 174 -0.93 16.02 -18.57
C HIS A 174 -0.45 16.88 -19.74
N THR A 175 -0.43 16.30 -20.93
CA THR A 175 0.11 16.90 -22.16
C THR A 175 -0.82 16.65 -23.35
N ASP A 176 -0.87 17.59 -24.30
CA ASP A 176 -1.72 17.47 -25.51
C ASP A 176 -1.27 16.35 -26.48
N GLN A 177 -0.09 15.79 -26.26
CA GLN A 177 0.50 14.71 -27.06
C GLN A 177 0.87 13.55 -26.14
N VAL A 178 0.43 12.34 -26.49
CA VAL A 178 0.82 11.11 -25.79
C VAL A 178 2.21 10.67 -26.30
N THR A 179 3.01 10.07 -25.43
CA THR A 179 4.31 9.46 -25.77
C THR A 179 4.18 7.95 -25.96
N ALA A 180 5.22 7.33 -26.52
CA ALA A 180 5.38 5.88 -26.54
C ALA A 180 5.11 5.26 -25.17
N VAL A 181 4.45 4.10 -25.16
CA VAL A 181 4.31 3.29 -23.94
C VAL A 181 5.68 2.71 -23.60
N THR A 182 6.29 3.17 -22.51
CA THR A 182 7.67 2.83 -22.13
C THR A 182 7.79 1.62 -21.21
N ALA A 183 6.74 1.28 -20.47
CA ALA A 183 6.66 0.08 -19.64
C ALA A 183 5.20 -0.23 -19.26
N MET A 184 4.86 -1.52 -19.15
CA MET A 184 3.64 -1.99 -18.49
C MET A 184 3.91 -3.20 -17.60
N ALA A 185 3.01 -3.47 -16.65
CA ALA A 185 3.00 -4.72 -15.91
C ALA A 185 1.59 -5.10 -15.46
N THR A 186 1.30 -6.39 -15.41
CA THR A 186 0.13 -6.96 -14.73
C THR A 186 0.51 -7.48 -13.35
N ASN A 187 -0.43 -7.44 -12.41
CA ASN A 187 -0.24 -8.03 -11.10
C ASN A 187 -0.45 -9.55 -11.17
N PRO A 188 0.44 -10.38 -10.59
CA PRO A 188 0.27 -11.83 -10.60
C PRO A 188 -1.04 -12.32 -9.95
N TRP A 189 -1.54 -11.66 -8.90
CA TRP A 189 -2.62 -12.22 -8.07
C TRP A 189 -3.89 -11.38 -8.02
N SER A 190 -4.04 -10.41 -8.92
CA SER A 190 -5.25 -9.60 -9.08
C SER A 190 -5.45 -9.15 -10.53
N SER A 191 -6.52 -8.42 -10.81
CA SER A 191 -6.75 -7.79 -12.12
C SER A 191 -5.99 -6.46 -12.29
N LEU A 192 -5.15 -6.06 -11.33
CA LEU A 192 -4.43 -4.79 -11.37
C LEU A 192 -3.41 -4.74 -12.53
N VAL A 193 -3.36 -3.59 -13.21
CA VAL A 193 -2.40 -3.25 -14.26
C VAL A 193 -1.73 -1.93 -13.91
N ALA A 194 -0.42 -1.87 -14.09
CA ALA A 194 0.38 -0.66 -14.01
C ALA A 194 0.83 -0.24 -15.42
N VAL A 195 0.68 1.04 -15.74
CA VAL A 195 1.01 1.63 -17.04
C VAL A 195 1.92 2.83 -16.81
N ALA A 196 3.10 2.86 -17.43
CA ALA A 196 3.99 4.01 -17.36
C ALA A 196 3.45 5.18 -18.20
N GLY A 197 3.65 6.40 -17.70
CA GLY A 197 3.44 7.66 -18.41
C GLY A 197 4.41 8.72 -17.90
N GLN A 198 4.38 9.91 -18.50
CA GLN A 198 5.32 11.00 -18.15
C GLN A 198 5.26 11.34 -16.65
N GLN A 199 6.35 11.09 -15.93
CA GLN A 199 6.50 11.31 -14.47
C GLN A 199 5.42 10.66 -13.58
N GLN A 200 4.74 9.62 -14.06
CA GLN A 200 3.66 8.95 -13.33
C GLN A 200 3.43 7.50 -13.77
N ILE A 201 2.85 6.70 -12.88
CA ILE A 201 2.32 5.37 -13.20
C ILE A 201 0.81 5.43 -13.00
N VAL A 202 0.04 5.04 -14.02
CA VAL A 202 -1.43 4.97 -13.94
C VAL A 202 -1.85 3.54 -13.65
N LEU A 203 -2.69 3.35 -12.63
CA LEU A 203 -3.19 2.05 -12.20
C LEU A 203 -4.60 1.80 -12.71
N TYR A 204 -4.84 0.61 -13.24
CA TYR A 204 -6.12 0.17 -13.81
C TYR A 204 -6.56 -1.20 -13.30
N ASP A 205 -7.87 -1.44 -13.25
CA ASP A 205 -8.45 -2.78 -13.13
C ASP A 205 -8.69 -3.35 -14.53
N ALA A 206 -7.95 -4.39 -14.91
CA ALA A 206 -8.07 -5.06 -16.21
C ALA A 206 -9.49 -5.58 -16.48
N ALA A 207 -10.29 -5.91 -15.46
CA ALA A 207 -11.58 -6.56 -15.62
C ALA A 207 -12.67 -5.61 -16.17
N ASN A 208 -12.68 -4.36 -15.70
CA ASN A 208 -13.68 -3.33 -16.03
C ASN A 208 -13.10 -2.08 -16.72
N LEU A 209 -11.76 -1.99 -16.82
CA LEU A 209 -11.00 -0.86 -17.38
C LEU A 209 -11.15 0.46 -16.60
N GLU A 210 -11.57 0.43 -15.33
CA GLU A 210 -11.56 1.63 -14.46
C GLU A 210 -10.14 1.94 -13.98
N MET A 211 -9.79 3.24 -14.04
CA MET A 211 -8.61 3.80 -13.41
C MET A 211 -8.77 3.82 -11.88
N LEU A 212 -7.86 3.14 -11.19
CA LEU A 212 -7.83 2.98 -9.74
C LEU A 212 -7.08 4.13 -9.06
N GLY A 213 -6.00 4.64 -9.67
CA GLY A 213 -5.15 5.70 -9.10
C GLY A 213 -3.98 6.07 -10.00
N VAL A 214 -3.19 7.03 -9.52
CA VAL A 214 -1.94 7.51 -10.14
C VAL A 214 -0.85 7.55 -9.06
N LEU A 215 0.33 6.99 -9.36
CA LEU A 215 1.52 7.01 -8.50
C LEU A 215 2.56 7.99 -9.06
N PRO A 216 2.98 9.04 -8.32
CA PRO A 216 3.95 10.02 -8.83
C PRO A 216 5.39 9.52 -8.90
N PHE A 217 6.05 9.77 -10.04
CA PHE A 217 7.46 9.48 -10.31
C PHE A 217 8.19 10.74 -10.85
N PRO A 218 8.29 11.84 -10.06
CA PRO A 218 8.96 13.09 -10.47
C PRO A 218 10.47 12.94 -10.77
N GLU A 219 11.06 11.78 -10.53
CA GLU A 219 12.44 11.44 -10.86
C GLU A 219 12.71 11.57 -12.37
N GLY A 220 11.72 11.24 -13.20
CA GLY A 220 11.77 11.32 -14.66
C GLY A 220 10.69 10.47 -15.32
N ASP A 221 10.98 9.84 -16.44
CA ASP A 221 10.01 8.93 -17.08
C ASP A 221 10.27 7.48 -16.61
N PRO A 222 9.22 6.70 -16.22
CA PRO A 222 9.38 5.29 -15.92
C PRO A 222 9.67 4.52 -17.21
N LEU A 223 10.73 3.71 -17.20
CA LEU A 223 11.16 2.86 -18.32
C LEU A 223 11.05 1.36 -18.00
N VAL A 224 10.75 1.02 -16.74
CA VAL A 224 10.54 -0.35 -16.29
C VAL A 224 9.43 -0.37 -15.25
N LEU A 225 8.52 -1.34 -15.33
CA LEU A 225 7.53 -1.66 -14.30
C LEU A 225 7.59 -3.16 -14.02
N LYS A 226 7.68 -3.56 -12.74
CA LYS A 226 7.58 -4.96 -12.31
C LYS A 226 6.84 -5.02 -10.98
N PHE A 227 5.84 -5.89 -10.87
CA PHE A 227 5.26 -6.24 -9.57
C PHE A 227 6.16 -7.25 -8.85
N SER A 228 6.23 -7.19 -7.52
CA SER A 228 6.82 -8.28 -6.74
C SER A 228 6.09 -9.60 -7.01
N ARG A 229 6.74 -10.76 -6.80
CA ARG A 229 6.10 -12.07 -7.03
C ARG A 229 4.86 -12.29 -6.14
N ASN A 230 4.76 -11.65 -4.97
CA ASN A 230 3.54 -11.64 -4.13
C ASN A 230 2.47 -10.60 -4.58
N GLY A 231 2.76 -9.78 -5.58
CA GLY A 231 1.90 -8.70 -6.09
C GLY A 231 1.64 -7.53 -5.12
N GLY A 232 2.13 -7.59 -3.88
CA GLY A 232 1.89 -6.56 -2.86
C GLY A 232 2.66 -5.27 -3.10
N LEU A 233 3.77 -5.33 -3.83
CA LEU A 233 4.58 -4.20 -4.23
C LEU A 233 4.57 -4.02 -5.75
N LEU A 234 4.69 -2.77 -6.18
CA LEU A 234 5.06 -2.41 -7.55
C LEU A 234 6.37 -1.62 -7.50
N MET A 235 7.34 -2.04 -8.28
CA MET A 235 8.53 -1.25 -8.58
C MET A 235 8.36 -0.53 -9.92
N ALA A 236 8.79 0.72 -9.97
CA ALA A 236 9.10 1.42 -11.21
C ALA A 236 10.57 1.83 -11.20
N ALA A 237 11.25 1.67 -12.33
CA ALA A 237 12.58 2.22 -12.55
C ALA A 237 12.60 3.07 -13.83
N GLY A 238 13.53 4.01 -13.90
CA GLY A 238 13.62 4.98 -14.99
C GLY A 238 14.34 6.24 -14.53
N GLY A 239 13.96 7.38 -15.08
CA GLY A 239 14.50 8.68 -14.66
C GLY A 239 14.71 9.66 -15.82
N ARG A 240 15.76 10.47 -15.74
CA ARG A 240 16.13 11.48 -16.74
C ARG A 240 17.51 11.18 -17.31
N GLY A 241 17.56 11.04 -18.63
CA GLY A 241 18.77 10.72 -19.38
C GLY A 241 19.94 11.66 -19.05
N ALA A 242 21.11 11.06 -18.79
CA ALA A 242 22.35 11.71 -18.35
C ALA A 242 22.20 12.66 -17.13
N SER A 243 21.22 12.42 -16.25
CA SER A 243 20.99 13.26 -15.06
C SER A 243 20.57 12.49 -13.80
N LEU A 244 19.74 11.46 -13.90
CA LEU A 244 19.21 10.73 -12.73
C LEU A 244 18.58 9.40 -13.17
N GLY A 245 18.91 8.31 -12.50
CA GLY A 245 18.18 7.05 -12.59
C GLY A 245 17.99 6.40 -11.22
N LYS A 246 16.77 5.95 -10.93
CA LYS A 246 16.39 5.31 -9.66
C LYS A 246 15.38 4.20 -9.90
N ALA A 247 15.29 3.28 -8.94
CA ALA A 247 14.11 2.45 -8.74
C ALA A 247 13.38 2.89 -7.46
N ILE A 248 12.06 3.01 -7.58
CA ILE A 248 11.13 3.34 -6.51
C ILE A 248 10.15 2.18 -6.38
N VAL A 249 9.82 1.80 -5.15
CA VAL A 249 8.81 0.77 -4.87
C VAL A 249 7.69 1.36 -4.02
N TRP A 250 6.45 1.03 -4.37
CA TRP A 250 5.25 1.39 -3.62
C TRP A 250 4.58 0.13 -3.05
N ASP A 251 4.02 0.26 -1.84
CA ASP A 251 2.98 -0.67 -1.39
C ASP A 251 1.69 -0.42 -2.19
N ILE A 252 1.13 -1.48 -2.76
CA ILE A 252 -0.03 -1.38 -3.64
C ILE A 252 -1.31 -1.00 -2.91
N ARG A 253 -1.49 -1.37 -1.64
CA ARG A 253 -2.75 -1.13 -0.92
C ARG A 253 -2.93 0.33 -0.55
N THR A 254 -1.84 0.98 -0.13
CA THR A 254 -1.79 2.36 0.37
C THR A 254 -1.39 3.38 -0.69
N GLY A 255 -0.57 2.99 -1.66
CA GLY A 255 0.10 3.89 -2.61
C GLY A 255 1.25 4.70 -1.99
N GLU A 256 1.74 4.36 -0.80
CA GLU A 256 2.91 5.00 -0.19
C GLU A 256 4.23 4.37 -0.70
N ARG A 257 5.27 5.17 -0.88
CA ARG A 257 6.62 4.70 -1.27
C ARG A 257 7.27 4.00 -0.08
N VAL A 258 7.84 2.81 -0.31
CA VAL A 258 8.44 1.96 0.73
C VAL A 258 9.93 1.68 0.53
N ILE A 259 10.42 1.72 -0.72
CA ILE A 259 11.85 1.58 -1.05
C ILE A 259 12.22 2.65 -2.10
N GLU A 260 13.40 3.24 -1.95
CA GLU A 260 14.11 4.01 -2.98
C GLU A 260 15.54 3.49 -3.05
N VAL A 261 15.99 3.01 -4.23
CA VAL A 261 17.34 2.51 -4.44
C VAL A 261 17.94 3.00 -5.77
N GLY A 262 19.27 3.05 -5.79
CA GLY A 262 20.03 3.63 -6.89
C GLY A 262 20.13 5.16 -6.81
N ASP A 263 21.14 5.66 -7.49
CA ASP A 263 21.36 7.07 -7.82
C ASP A 263 22.23 7.10 -9.09
N GLU A 264 21.74 6.46 -10.16
CA GLU A 264 22.46 6.34 -11.42
C GLU A 264 22.59 7.69 -12.10
N LEU A 265 23.73 7.93 -12.78
CA LEU A 265 24.01 9.17 -13.50
C LEU A 265 23.29 9.26 -14.86
N ASP A 266 22.46 8.26 -15.19
CA ASP A 266 21.66 8.13 -16.39
C ASP A 266 20.40 7.33 -16.05
N ALA A 267 19.37 7.33 -16.90
CA ALA A 267 18.13 6.60 -16.63
C ALA A 267 18.36 5.09 -16.52
N VAL A 268 17.69 4.45 -15.56
CA VAL A 268 17.67 2.98 -15.45
C VAL A 268 16.84 2.43 -16.61
N LEU A 269 17.42 1.53 -17.41
CA LEU A 269 16.76 0.92 -18.58
C LEU A 269 16.22 -0.48 -18.26
N ALA A 270 16.78 -1.15 -17.26
CA ALA A 270 16.46 -2.52 -16.89
C ALA A 270 16.41 -2.63 -15.37
N ALA A 271 15.36 -3.22 -14.81
CA ALA A 271 15.23 -3.39 -13.36
C ALA A 271 14.30 -4.55 -13.00
N ASP A 272 14.60 -5.25 -11.91
CA ASP A 272 13.68 -6.21 -11.30
C ASP A 272 13.86 -6.31 -9.77
N ILE A 273 12.82 -6.75 -9.08
CA ILE A 273 12.82 -7.04 -7.64
C ILE A 273 12.82 -8.56 -7.41
N SER A 274 13.80 -9.03 -6.63
CA SER A 274 13.95 -10.44 -6.28
C SER A 274 12.68 -11.04 -5.68
N ALA A 275 12.52 -12.36 -5.86
CA ALA A 275 11.32 -13.08 -5.46
C ALA A 275 11.02 -12.99 -3.94
N ASP A 276 12.07 -13.01 -3.11
CA ASP A 276 11.99 -12.85 -1.65
C ASP A 276 11.90 -11.38 -1.18
N GLN A 277 11.99 -10.41 -2.11
CA GLN A 277 12.00 -8.96 -1.89
C GLN A 277 13.19 -8.41 -1.09
N THR A 278 14.30 -9.15 -0.97
CA THR A 278 15.53 -8.69 -0.28
C THR A 278 16.48 -7.88 -1.16
N MET A 279 16.41 -8.07 -2.48
CA MET A 279 17.29 -7.48 -3.48
C MET A 279 16.53 -6.80 -4.62
N ILE A 280 17.07 -5.70 -5.15
CA ILE A 280 16.68 -5.07 -6.42
C ILE A 280 17.89 -5.01 -7.35
N ALA A 281 17.74 -5.44 -8.60
CA ALA A 281 18.76 -5.33 -9.63
C ALA A 281 18.46 -4.15 -10.57
N LEU A 282 19.48 -3.36 -10.91
CA LEU A 282 19.42 -2.24 -11.85
C LEU A 282 20.45 -2.42 -12.98
N GLY A 283 20.07 -2.03 -14.20
CA GLY A 283 20.92 -2.00 -15.39
C GLY A 283 20.59 -0.80 -16.29
N GLY A 284 21.56 -0.38 -17.11
CA GLY A 284 21.38 0.76 -18.01
C GLY A 284 22.58 1.06 -18.90
N SER A 285 22.65 2.32 -19.35
CA SER A 285 23.64 2.79 -20.32
C SER A 285 25.10 2.65 -19.87
N ASN A 286 25.33 2.63 -18.55
CA ASN A 286 26.62 2.44 -17.89
C ASN A 286 27.27 1.06 -18.17
N LYS A 287 26.56 0.10 -18.79
CA LYS A 287 27.06 -1.26 -19.12
C LYS A 287 27.38 -2.11 -17.88
N LEU A 288 26.82 -1.70 -16.74
CA LEU A 288 26.93 -2.32 -15.43
C LEU A 288 25.58 -2.89 -15.04
N VAL A 289 25.61 -3.95 -14.23
CA VAL A 289 24.45 -4.39 -13.46
C VAL A 289 24.80 -4.28 -11.98
N ARG A 290 23.91 -3.66 -11.20
CA ARG A 290 24.09 -3.46 -9.76
C ARG A 290 22.94 -4.08 -9.00
N ILE A 291 23.25 -4.80 -7.92
CA ILE A 291 22.24 -5.37 -7.01
C ILE A 291 22.30 -4.61 -5.69
N TYR A 292 21.15 -4.12 -5.23
CA TYR A 292 20.98 -3.35 -4.00
C TYR A 292 20.13 -4.09 -2.99
N SER A 293 20.45 -3.93 -1.70
CA SER A 293 19.64 -4.32 -0.55
C SER A 293 18.36 -3.49 -0.49
N THR A 294 17.19 -4.12 -0.38
CA THR A 294 15.92 -3.41 -0.14
C THR A 294 15.76 -2.97 1.32
N GLY A 295 16.43 -3.65 2.25
CA GLY A 295 16.31 -3.41 3.69
C GLY A 295 17.03 -2.15 4.17
N ASP A 296 18.09 -1.71 3.47
CA ASP A 296 18.87 -0.52 3.84
C ASP A 296 19.41 0.32 2.66
N GLY A 297 19.16 -0.10 1.42
CA GLY A 297 19.62 0.61 0.21
C GLY A 297 21.09 0.44 -0.15
N SER A 298 21.84 -0.40 0.57
CA SER A 298 23.27 -0.64 0.29
C SER A 298 23.49 -1.36 -1.06
N LEU A 299 24.61 -1.06 -1.72
CA LEU A 299 25.07 -1.78 -2.91
C LEU A 299 25.70 -3.12 -2.48
N LEU A 300 25.11 -4.23 -2.92
CA LEU A 300 25.60 -5.59 -2.64
C LEU A 300 26.61 -6.04 -3.70
N HIS A 301 26.25 -5.93 -4.99
CA HIS A 301 27.05 -6.47 -6.11
C HIS A 301 27.15 -5.48 -7.27
N GLU A 302 28.29 -5.45 -7.97
CA GLU A 302 28.51 -4.65 -9.18
C GLU A 302 29.22 -5.49 -10.26
N MET A 303 28.47 -5.84 -11.31
CA MET A 303 28.88 -6.80 -12.34
C MET A 303 29.31 -6.10 -13.64
N LYS A 304 30.53 -6.38 -14.11
CA LYS A 304 31.23 -5.66 -15.19
C LYS A 304 31.57 -6.57 -16.36
N LYS A 305 30.61 -6.83 -17.24
CA LYS A 305 30.73 -7.85 -18.29
C LYS A 305 30.08 -7.50 -19.63
N HIS A 306 28.93 -6.84 -19.60
CA HIS A 306 28.23 -6.39 -20.79
C HIS A 306 29.10 -5.43 -21.62
N THR A 307 29.04 -5.58 -22.94
CA THR A 307 29.81 -4.73 -23.87
C THR A 307 29.00 -3.53 -24.35
N ASP A 308 27.69 -3.54 -24.16
CA ASP A 308 26.81 -2.40 -24.38
C ASP A 308 25.77 -2.17 -23.27
N TRP A 309 24.86 -1.22 -23.50
CA TRP A 309 23.78 -0.87 -22.57
C TRP A 309 23.00 -2.12 -22.14
N VAL A 310 22.79 -2.30 -20.83
CA VAL A 310 21.90 -3.34 -20.30
C VAL A 310 20.47 -2.85 -20.40
N CYS A 311 19.62 -3.57 -21.12
CA CYS A 311 18.30 -3.09 -21.53
C CYS A 311 17.13 -3.93 -21.01
N SER A 312 17.37 -5.21 -20.65
CA SER A 312 16.40 -5.98 -19.86
C SER A 312 17.13 -6.94 -18.90
N LEU A 313 16.47 -7.20 -17.77
CA LEU A 313 16.90 -8.12 -16.72
C LEU A 313 15.70 -8.59 -15.90
N GLU A 314 15.74 -9.82 -15.39
CA GLU A 314 14.72 -10.38 -14.50
C GLU A 314 15.36 -11.45 -13.59
N PHE A 315 14.95 -11.50 -12.31
CA PHE A 315 15.28 -12.58 -11.39
C PHE A 315 14.43 -13.82 -11.70
N SER A 316 15.03 -15.01 -11.58
CA SER A 316 14.28 -16.26 -11.65
C SER A 316 13.20 -16.31 -10.55
N PRO A 317 12.05 -16.96 -10.78
CA PRO A 317 10.97 -17.05 -9.78
C PRO A 317 11.37 -17.65 -8.43
N ASP A 318 12.43 -18.47 -8.38
CA ASP A 318 13.04 -18.98 -7.14
C ASP A 318 14.04 -18.02 -6.47
N GLY A 319 14.39 -16.90 -7.12
CA GLY A 319 15.37 -15.91 -6.65
C GLY A 319 16.83 -16.33 -6.75
N VAL A 320 17.16 -17.52 -7.27
CA VAL A 320 18.54 -18.07 -7.31
C VAL A 320 19.41 -17.42 -8.39
N LEU A 321 18.81 -17.11 -9.54
CA LEU A 321 19.49 -16.54 -10.69
C LEU A 321 18.96 -15.16 -11.05
N LEU A 322 19.83 -14.35 -11.65
CA LEU A 322 19.48 -13.11 -12.35
C LEU A 322 19.86 -13.27 -13.82
N ALA A 323 18.92 -13.05 -14.74
CA ALA A 323 19.20 -12.95 -16.18
C ALA A 323 19.43 -11.48 -16.55
N THR A 324 20.41 -11.19 -17.42
CA THR A 324 20.72 -9.82 -17.87
C THR A 324 21.11 -9.81 -19.35
N ALA A 325 20.62 -8.82 -20.11
CA ALA A 325 20.81 -8.73 -21.55
C ALA A 325 21.18 -7.33 -22.05
N ASP A 326 22.05 -7.25 -23.06
CA ASP A 326 22.53 -6.00 -23.65
C ASP A 326 22.19 -5.76 -25.13
N ARG A 327 22.36 -4.49 -25.51
CA ARG A 327 22.14 -3.93 -26.84
C ARG A 327 23.03 -4.51 -27.95
N ASN A 328 24.04 -5.32 -27.64
CA ASN A 328 24.92 -5.98 -28.62
C ASN A 328 24.75 -7.52 -28.60
N GLY A 329 23.63 -8.03 -28.07
CA GLY A 329 23.34 -9.47 -28.05
C GLY A 329 24.07 -10.23 -26.94
N GLY A 330 24.76 -9.55 -26.02
CA GLY A 330 25.40 -10.16 -24.86
C GLY A 330 24.37 -10.46 -23.77
N MET A 331 24.23 -11.73 -23.41
CA MET A 331 23.30 -12.19 -22.37
C MET A 331 24.00 -13.14 -21.40
N PHE A 332 23.75 -12.93 -20.11
CA PHE A 332 24.39 -13.67 -19.02
C PHE A 332 23.35 -14.07 -17.97
N THR A 333 23.67 -15.13 -17.23
CA THR A 333 22.99 -15.44 -15.96
C THR A 333 24.00 -15.33 -14.82
N TRP A 334 23.51 -14.92 -13.65
CA TRP A 334 24.32 -14.66 -12.45
C TRP A 334 23.70 -15.33 -11.24
N GLU A 335 24.53 -15.84 -10.32
CA GLU A 335 24.11 -16.17 -8.96
C GLU A 335 23.69 -14.88 -8.24
N SER A 336 22.40 -14.75 -7.90
CA SER A 336 21.82 -13.50 -7.36
C SER A 336 22.52 -13.04 -6.06
N PHE A 337 22.69 -13.96 -5.12
CA PHE A 337 23.25 -13.71 -3.79
C PHE A 337 24.77 -13.44 -3.80
N THR A 338 25.50 -13.81 -4.86
CA THR A 338 26.98 -13.74 -4.90
C THR A 338 27.53 -12.81 -5.99
N GLY A 339 26.70 -12.37 -6.93
CA GLY A 339 27.12 -11.58 -8.10
C GLY A 339 28.03 -12.33 -9.08
N ARG A 340 28.16 -13.66 -8.96
CA ARG A 340 29.05 -14.48 -9.80
C ARG A 340 28.38 -14.83 -11.12
N GLN A 341 29.14 -14.75 -12.21
CA GLN A 341 28.66 -15.16 -13.53
C GLN A 341 28.44 -16.69 -13.54
N TYR A 342 27.21 -17.12 -13.81
CA TYR A 342 26.82 -18.52 -13.89
C TYR A 342 26.99 -19.06 -15.32
N ALA A 343 26.31 -18.44 -16.31
CA ALA A 343 26.43 -18.80 -17.73
C ALA A 343 26.53 -17.58 -18.67
N GLU A 344 26.73 -17.84 -19.97
CA GLU A 344 26.74 -16.86 -21.06
C GLU A 344 25.92 -17.42 -22.23
N LEU A 345 24.76 -16.81 -22.49
CA LEU A 345 23.70 -17.35 -23.35
C LEU A 345 23.88 -16.87 -24.79
N LYS A 346 24.78 -17.52 -25.52
CA LYS A 346 25.20 -17.12 -26.87
C LYS A 346 24.17 -17.51 -27.93
N GLY A 347 23.63 -16.52 -28.65
CA GLY A 347 22.87 -16.80 -29.87
C GLY A 347 22.36 -15.59 -30.64
N HIS A 348 21.86 -14.56 -29.95
CA HIS A 348 21.35 -13.34 -30.59
C HIS A 348 22.47 -12.55 -31.29
N THR A 349 22.11 -11.86 -32.38
CA THR A 349 23.07 -11.15 -33.24
C THR A 349 22.83 -9.63 -33.33
N ASP A 350 21.84 -9.12 -32.60
CA ASP A 350 21.48 -7.71 -32.48
C ASP A 350 20.98 -7.46 -31.03
N PHE A 351 20.56 -6.24 -30.74
CA PHE A 351 19.94 -5.80 -29.49
C PHE A 351 18.91 -6.82 -28.98
N ILE A 352 19.17 -7.41 -27.81
CA ILE A 352 18.17 -8.16 -27.02
C ILE A 352 17.35 -7.12 -26.27
N THR A 353 16.09 -7.02 -26.67
CA THR A 353 15.15 -6.00 -26.21
C THR A 353 14.54 -6.38 -24.88
N ASP A 354 14.15 -7.65 -24.72
CA ASP A 354 13.50 -8.13 -23.49
C ASP A 354 13.81 -9.60 -23.16
N VAL A 355 13.64 -9.95 -21.89
CA VAL A 355 13.78 -11.31 -21.34
C VAL A 355 12.64 -11.61 -20.36
N SER A 356 12.17 -12.87 -20.34
CA SER A 356 11.12 -13.29 -19.40
C SER A 356 11.35 -14.72 -18.90
N TRP A 357 11.28 -14.94 -17.59
CA TRP A 357 11.33 -16.26 -16.98
C TRP A 357 9.97 -16.95 -16.98
N ARG A 358 9.97 -18.26 -17.27
CA ARG A 358 8.81 -19.11 -16.99
C ARG A 358 8.69 -19.31 -15.48
N GLY A 359 7.46 -19.35 -14.96
CA GLY A 359 7.14 -19.38 -13.52
C GLY A 359 7.70 -20.56 -12.69
N ASP A 360 8.39 -21.51 -13.31
CA ASP A 360 9.08 -22.63 -12.66
C ASP A 360 10.62 -22.55 -12.74
N SER A 361 11.17 -21.40 -13.14
CA SER A 361 12.61 -21.12 -13.39
C SER A 361 13.29 -21.95 -14.49
N ASN A 362 12.70 -23.07 -14.96
CA ASN A 362 13.38 -24.02 -15.85
C ASN A 362 13.55 -23.53 -17.30
N LEU A 363 12.87 -22.45 -17.70
CA LEU A 363 13.06 -21.80 -18.99
C LEU A 363 13.15 -20.27 -18.85
N LEU A 364 14.12 -19.69 -19.55
CA LEU A 364 14.21 -18.26 -19.83
C LEU A 364 13.86 -18.03 -21.32
N ALA A 365 13.04 -17.04 -21.61
CA ALA A 365 12.81 -16.51 -22.95
C ALA A 365 13.62 -15.23 -23.16
N SER A 366 14.08 -15.01 -24.39
CA SER A 366 14.67 -13.75 -24.83
C SER A 366 14.19 -13.38 -26.24
N VAL A 367 14.06 -12.09 -26.51
CA VAL A 367 13.65 -11.54 -27.80
C VAL A 367 14.57 -10.43 -28.26
N SER A 368 14.63 -10.18 -29.57
CA SER A 368 15.62 -9.30 -30.16
C SER A 368 15.15 -8.64 -31.45
N LEU A 369 15.82 -7.54 -31.80
CA LEU A 369 15.77 -6.93 -33.12
C LEU A 369 16.31 -7.81 -34.25
N ASP A 370 17.02 -8.91 -33.93
CA ASP A 370 17.32 -9.98 -34.90
C ASP A 370 16.07 -10.74 -35.39
N GLY A 371 14.90 -10.43 -34.84
CA GLY A 371 13.60 -10.98 -35.23
C GLY A 371 13.34 -12.40 -34.71
N SER A 372 14.21 -12.93 -33.85
CA SER A 372 14.05 -14.23 -33.20
C SER A 372 13.57 -14.12 -31.76
N LEU A 373 12.77 -15.11 -31.36
CA LEU A 373 12.55 -15.48 -29.97
C LEU A 373 13.40 -16.73 -29.69
N ARG A 374 14.03 -16.79 -28.51
CA ARG A 374 14.85 -17.94 -28.06
C ARG A 374 14.44 -18.40 -26.68
N LEU A 375 14.44 -19.72 -26.48
CA LEU A 375 14.21 -20.36 -25.19
C LEU A 375 15.50 -21.04 -24.72
N TRP A 376 15.82 -20.84 -23.45
CA TRP A 376 17.07 -21.28 -22.83
C TRP A 376 16.80 -22.13 -21.59
N GLU A 377 17.57 -23.20 -21.43
CA GLU A 377 17.70 -23.95 -20.18
C GLU A 377 18.84 -23.29 -19.38
N PRO A 378 18.57 -22.73 -18.18
CA PRO A 378 19.53 -21.87 -17.50
C PRO A 378 20.72 -22.65 -16.93
N GLU A 379 20.49 -23.87 -16.40
CA GLU A 379 21.49 -24.70 -15.70
C GLU A 379 22.72 -24.99 -16.58
N ASN A 380 22.49 -25.38 -17.84
CA ASN A 380 23.56 -25.67 -18.80
C ASN A 380 23.81 -24.51 -19.78
N GLY A 381 23.05 -23.42 -19.68
CA GLY A 381 23.05 -22.30 -20.61
C GLY A 381 22.68 -22.67 -22.06
N THR A 382 21.92 -23.75 -22.27
CA THR A 382 21.67 -24.28 -23.62
C THR A 382 20.44 -23.64 -24.28
N GLN A 383 20.53 -23.40 -25.60
CA GLN A 383 19.39 -22.91 -26.37
C GLN A 383 18.45 -24.08 -26.73
N VAL A 384 17.38 -24.25 -25.95
CA VAL A 384 16.37 -25.29 -26.13
C VAL A 384 15.60 -25.11 -27.45
N LYS A 385 15.29 -23.85 -27.82
CA LYS A 385 14.48 -23.56 -29.01
C LYS A 385 14.69 -22.16 -29.55
N THR A 386 14.37 -21.97 -30.83
CA THR A 386 14.22 -20.65 -31.44
C THR A 386 13.23 -20.69 -32.61
N TRP A 387 12.55 -19.58 -32.85
CA TRP A 387 11.76 -19.29 -34.05
C TRP A 387 11.79 -17.79 -34.33
N SER A 388 11.43 -17.37 -35.54
CA SER A 388 11.14 -15.95 -35.78
C SER A 388 9.70 -15.67 -35.38
N ALA A 389 9.49 -14.67 -34.50
CA ALA A 389 8.16 -14.29 -34.07
C ALA A 389 7.46 -13.43 -35.13
N ASP A 390 8.14 -12.37 -35.61
CA ASP A 390 7.53 -11.40 -36.53
C ASP A 390 8.39 -11.01 -37.75
N GLY A 391 9.67 -11.38 -37.78
CA GLY A 391 10.61 -11.09 -38.87
C GLY A 391 10.96 -9.61 -39.07
N ALA A 392 10.50 -8.72 -38.20
CA ALA A 392 10.70 -7.26 -38.28
C ALA A 392 11.50 -6.70 -37.10
N GLY A 393 11.57 -7.46 -35.99
CA GLY A 393 12.27 -7.10 -34.76
C GLY A 393 11.27 -7.03 -33.61
N VAL A 394 11.52 -7.83 -32.58
CA VAL A 394 10.63 -7.98 -31.42
C VAL A 394 11.10 -7.03 -30.32
N GLU A 395 10.19 -6.36 -29.63
CA GLU A 395 10.50 -5.31 -28.63
C GLU A 395 10.20 -5.74 -27.19
N SER A 396 9.21 -6.62 -26.94
CA SER A 396 8.87 -7.13 -25.58
C SER A 396 8.36 -8.58 -25.61
N VAL A 397 8.57 -9.33 -24.51
CA VAL A 397 8.10 -10.71 -24.32
C VAL A 397 7.64 -10.99 -22.88
N GLU A 398 6.52 -11.69 -22.71
CA GLU A 398 6.06 -12.14 -21.39
C GLU A 398 5.62 -13.62 -21.41
N PHE A 399 6.06 -14.39 -20.41
CA PHE A 399 5.50 -15.70 -20.09
C PHE A 399 4.20 -15.57 -19.29
N THR A 400 3.13 -16.20 -19.77
CA THR A 400 1.91 -16.40 -18.98
C THR A 400 2.13 -17.51 -17.93
N ARG A 401 1.27 -17.57 -16.90
CA ARG A 401 1.34 -18.63 -15.87
C ARG A 401 1.09 -20.03 -16.43
N ASP A 402 0.28 -20.15 -17.48
CA ASP A 402 0.08 -21.40 -18.22
C ASP A 402 1.15 -21.66 -19.30
N SER A 403 2.29 -20.97 -19.23
CA SER A 403 3.48 -21.18 -20.06
C SER A 403 3.32 -20.90 -21.56
N ARG A 404 2.30 -20.12 -21.94
CA ARG A 404 2.24 -19.46 -23.25
C ARG A 404 3.18 -18.25 -23.24
N LEU A 405 3.51 -17.76 -24.43
CA LEU A 405 4.35 -16.58 -24.63
C LEU A 405 3.56 -15.50 -25.36
N LEU A 406 3.64 -14.27 -24.87
CA LEU A 406 3.12 -13.07 -25.51
C LEU A 406 4.29 -12.25 -26.09
N THR A 407 4.16 -11.72 -27.31
CA THR A 407 5.21 -10.89 -27.94
C THR A 407 4.64 -9.64 -28.59
N GLY A 408 5.35 -8.51 -28.47
CA GLY A 408 5.14 -7.29 -29.24
C GLY A 408 6.35 -6.94 -30.10
N GLY A 409 6.16 -6.29 -31.25
CA GLY A 409 7.28 -5.89 -32.11
C GLY A 409 6.95 -4.96 -33.26
N ARG A 410 7.93 -4.81 -34.16
CA ARG A 410 7.95 -3.88 -35.29
C ARG A 410 7.00 -4.26 -36.43
N SER A 411 6.52 -5.49 -36.45
CA SER A 411 5.35 -5.92 -37.23
C SER A 411 4.07 -5.17 -36.88
N LYS A 412 4.04 -4.41 -35.76
CA LYS A 412 2.85 -3.71 -35.22
C LYS A 412 1.76 -4.67 -34.70
N VAL A 413 2.08 -5.96 -34.58
CA VAL A 413 1.16 -7.02 -34.16
C VAL A 413 1.62 -7.55 -32.80
N THR A 414 0.67 -7.67 -31.88
CA THR A 414 0.84 -8.49 -30.68
C THR A 414 0.42 -9.91 -31.02
N THR A 415 1.22 -10.91 -30.62
CA THR A 415 0.97 -12.32 -30.93
C THR A 415 1.13 -13.20 -29.68
N LEU A 416 0.23 -14.16 -29.52
CA LEU A 416 0.26 -15.20 -28.50
C LEU A 416 0.72 -16.53 -29.11
N TRP A 417 1.63 -17.20 -28.43
CA TRP A 417 2.30 -18.44 -28.86
C TRP A 417 2.17 -19.52 -27.79
N ASP A 418 2.23 -20.79 -28.20
CA ASP A 418 2.57 -21.88 -27.28
C ASP A 418 4.10 -21.95 -27.03
N VAL A 419 4.51 -22.65 -25.97
CA VAL A 419 5.93 -22.89 -25.63
C VAL A 419 6.72 -23.62 -26.72
N ASN A 420 6.03 -24.17 -27.73
CA ASN A 420 6.61 -24.85 -28.88
C ASN A 420 6.77 -23.95 -30.11
N GLY A 421 6.49 -22.65 -30.01
CA GLY A 421 6.53 -21.72 -31.15
C GLY A 421 5.37 -21.91 -32.14
N GLY A 422 4.34 -22.67 -31.76
CA GLY A 422 3.06 -22.69 -32.46
C GLY A 422 2.33 -21.39 -32.22
N LYS A 423 1.99 -20.69 -33.30
CA LYS A 423 1.25 -19.42 -33.21
C LYS A 423 -0.21 -19.69 -32.88
N LEU A 424 -0.67 -19.17 -31.73
CA LEU A 424 -2.06 -19.37 -31.28
C LEU A 424 -2.98 -18.27 -31.80
N ARG A 425 -2.54 -17.00 -31.75
CA ARG A 425 -3.37 -15.83 -32.13
C ARG A 425 -2.55 -14.59 -32.42
N ASP A 426 -2.92 -13.85 -33.45
CA ASP A 426 -2.56 -12.44 -33.63
C ASP A 426 -3.69 -11.55 -33.10
N PHE A 427 -3.35 -10.39 -32.52
CA PHE A 427 -4.31 -9.36 -32.13
C PHE A 427 -4.32 -8.21 -33.16
N ALA A 428 -5.31 -7.32 -33.07
CA ALA A 428 -5.52 -6.26 -34.06
C ALA A 428 -4.32 -5.28 -34.10
N ALA A 429 -3.67 -5.18 -35.26
CA ALA A 429 -2.43 -4.42 -35.45
C ALA A 429 -2.55 -2.92 -35.10
N PHE A 430 -1.50 -2.37 -34.50
CA PHE A 430 -1.38 -0.99 -34.06
C PHE A 430 -1.10 0.00 -35.19
N SER A 431 -1.15 1.28 -34.85
CA SER A 431 -0.72 2.36 -35.75
C SER A 431 0.80 2.32 -35.97
N ASP A 432 1.56 2.04 -34.90
CA ASP A 432 3.00 1.86 -34.94
C ASP A 432 3.51 0.60 -34.23
N TYR A 433 4.83 0.50 -34.02
CA TYR A 433 5.45 -0.63 -33.33
C TYR A 433 4.77 -0.89 -31.97
N ALA A 434 4.41 -2.15 -31.72
CA ALA A 434 3.93 -2.60 -30.42
C ALA A 434 5.17 -2.82 -29.54
N LEU A 435 5.41 -1.89 -28.61
CA LEU A 435 6.62 -1.86 -27.80
C LEU A 435 6.51 -2.80 -26.62
N GLU A 436 5.43 -2.64 -25.85
CA GLU A 436 5.21 -3.28 -24.55
C GLU A 436 4.03 -4.24 -24.62
N VAL A 437 4.17 -5.43 -24.01
CA VAL A 437 3.08 -6.41 -23.89
C VAL A 437 3.02 -6.99 -22.48
N THR A 438 1.81 -7.27 -21.98
CA THR A 438 1.62 -7.91 -20.68
C THR A 438 0.28 -8.66 -20.59
N PHE A 439 0.23 -9.73 -19.79
CA PHE A 439 -0.87 -10.69 -19.71
C PHE A 439 -1.49 -10.72 -18.31
N SER A 440 -2.81 -10.50 -18.23
CA SER A 440 -3.54 -10.64 -16.97
C SER A 440 -4.14 -12.05 -16.89
N ASP A 441 -3.42 -12.98 -16.24
CA ASP A 441 -3.90 -14.36 -16.03
C ASP A 441 -5.28 -14.38 -15.36
N GLU A 442 -5.46 -13.58 -14.30
CA GLU A 442 -6.70 -13.54 -13.49
C GLU A 442 -7.92 -13.03 -14.27
N THR A 443 -7.72 -12.39 -15.45
CA THR A 443 -8.81 -11.96 -16.33
C THR A 443 -8.77 -12.56 -17.74
N ASN A 444 -7.75 -13.39 -18.04
CA ASN A 444 -7.41 -13.92 -19.36
C ASN A 444 -7.34 -12.82 -20.46
N ARG A 445 -6.67 -11.70 -20.15
CA ARG A 445 -6.57 -10.53 -21.05
C ARG A 445 -5.14 -10.28 -21.53
N VAL A 446 -5.02 -9.98 -22.82
CA VAL A 446 -3.81 -9.43 -23.43
C VAL A 446 -3.89 -7.91 -23.40
N ILE A 447 -2.80 -7.28 -23.01
CA ILE A 447 -2.62 -5.82 -23.01
C ILE A 447 -1.35 -5.52 -23.79
N ALA A 448 -1.40 -4.51 -24.68
CA ALA A 448 -0.23 -4.06 -25.43
C ALA A 448 -0.26 -2.56 -25.67
N GLY A 449 0.92 -1.95 -25.83
CA GLY A 449 1.12 -0.52 -26.03
C GLY A 449 1.97 -0.20 -27.26
N ASP A 450 1.63 0.87 -28.00
CA ASP A 450 2.39 1.31 -29.19
C ASP A 450 3.23 2.60 -28.98
N TRP A 451 4.10 2.86 -29.96
CA TRP A 451 4.97 4.05 -29.98
C TRP A 451 4.20 5.40 -30.01
N ASN A 452 2.94 5.41 -30.44
CA ASN A 452 2.09 6.60 -30.40
C ASN A 452 1.27 6.71 -29.11
N GLY A 453 1.49 5.79 -28.16
CA GLY A 453 0.88 5.80 -26.84
C GLY A 453 -0.48 5.13 -26.76
N GLU A 454 -0.93 4.45 -27.83
CA GLU A 454 -2.18 3.69 -27.79
C GLU A 454 -1.99 2.40 -27.00
N ILE A 455 -2.79 2.19 -25.95
CA ILE A 455 -2.81 0.94 -25.17
C ILE A 455 -4.13 0.23 -25.42
N ARG A 456 -4.09 -1.01 -25.91
CA ARG A 456 -5.27 -1.83 -26.20
C ARG A 456 -5.39 -3.01 -25.24
N VAL A 457 -6.62 -3.43 -24.97
CA VAL A 457 -6.94 -4.62 -24.16
C VAL A 457 -7.84 -5.56 -24.97
N TRP A 458 -7.48 -6.84 -25.02
CA TRP A 458 -8.26 -7.89 -25.70
C TRP A 458 -8.53 -9.08 -24.77
N ASN A 459 -9.60 -9.82 -25.05
CA ASN A 459 -9.78 -11.18 -24.54
C ASN A 459 -8.80 -12.12 -25.25
N ALA A 460 -8.01 -12.88 -24.49
CA ALA A 460 -7.01 -13.78 -25.05
C ALA A 460 -7.61 -15.02 -25.74
N GLU A 461 -8.85 -15.41 -25.41
CA GLU A 461 -9.49 -16.62 -25.93
C GLU A 461 -10.02 -16.48 -27.37
N ASP A 462 -10.63 -15.33 -27.69
CA ASP A 462 -11.25 -15.06 -29.00
C ASP A 462 -10.50 -13.98 -29.82
N GLY A 463 -9.78 -13.06 -29.18
CA GLY A 463 -9.15 -11.89 -29.81
C GLY A 463 -10.02 -10.64 -29.87
N ALA A 464 -11.20 -10.64 -29.24
CA ALA A 464 -12.08 -9.47 -29.20
C ALA A 464 -11.46 -8.33 -28.39
N GLN A 465 -11.41 -7.13 -28.99
CA GLN A 465 -10.95 -5.93 -28.28
C GLN A 465 -12.00 -5.48 -27.28
N LEU A 466 -11.60 -5.39 -26.01
CA LEU A 466 -12.45 -5.03 -24.88
C LEU A 466 -12.40 -3.53 -24.58
N GLY A 467 -11.32 -2.84 -24.97
CA GLY A 467 -11.18 -1.40 -24.85
C GLY A 467 -9.73 -0.91 -25.02
N GLN A 468 -9.41 0.18 -24.32
CA GLN A 468 -8.11 0.86 -24.28
C GLN A 468 -7.83 1.36 -22.86
N LEU A 469 -6.55 1.57 -22.52
CA LEU A 469 -6.09 2.25 -21.29
C LEU A 469 -5.45 3.61 -21.63
N ASN A 470 -5.21 4.47 -20.63
CA ASN A 470 -4.59 5.79 -20.86
C ASN A 470 -3.50 6.13 -19.83
N GLN A 471 -2.26 6.26 -20.31
CA GLN A 471 -1.07 6.71 -19.57
C GLN A 471 -1.02 8.23 -19.27
N ASN A 472 -1.80 9.02 -19.99
CA ASN A 472 -1.82 10.49 -19.96
C ASN A 472 -3.26 11.00 -19.68
N PRO A 473 -3.80 10.77 -18.46
CA PRO A 473 -5.14 11.20 -18.12
C PRO A 473 -5.19 12.69 -17.75
N ALA A 474 -6.29 13.36 -18.09
CA ALA A 474 -6.48 14.77 -17.73
C ALA A 474 -6.55 14.98 -16.18
N PRO A 475 -6.20 16.16 -15.64
CA PRO A 475 -6.39 16.50 -14.23
C PRO A 475 -7.86 16.36 -13.78
N LEU A 476 -8.12 16.06 -12.50
CA LEU A 476 -9.47 15.86 -11.96
C LEU A 476 -10.36 17.09 -12.15
N GLN A 477 -9.80 18.29 -12.03
CA GLN A 477 -10.54 19.54 -12.30
C GLN A 477 -11.02 19.59 -13.75
N ALA A 478 -10.18 19.22 -14.72
CA ALA A 478 -10.56 19.18 -16.14
C ALA A 478 -11.60 18.08 -16.43
N ARG A 479 -11.51 16.91 -15.76
CA ARG A 479 -12.55 15.86 -15.84
C ARG A 479 -13.88 16.33 -15.26
N LEU A 480 -13.84 17.01 -14.11
CA LEU A 480 -15.01 17.57 -13.45
C LEU A 480 -15.69 18.65 -14.33
N ASP A 481 -14.92 19.56 -14.92
CA ASP A 481 -15.47 20.62 -15.77
C ASP A 481 -15.99 20.09 -17.11
N SER A 482 -15.36 19.05 -17.67
CA SER A 482 -15.90 18.30 -18.81
C SER A 482 -17.24 17.63 -18.45
N ALA A 483 -17.32 16.95 -17.31
CA ALA A 483 -18.56 16.31 -16.84
C ALA A 483 -19.68 17.33 -16.56
N LYS A 484 -19.35 18.53 -16.04
CA LYS A 484 -20.31 19.64 -15.90
C LYS A 484 -20.82 20.14 -17.26
N ALA A 485 -19.93 20.28 -18.25
CA ALA A 485 -20.30 20.72 -19.59
C ALA A 485 -21.23 19.70 -20.28
N GLU A 486 -20.91 18.41 -20.17
CA GLU A 486 -21.77 17.32 -20.65
C GLU A 486 -23.12 17.30 -19.92
N PHE A 487 -23.11 17.41 -18.58
CA PHE A 487 -24.33 17.48 -17.76
C PHE A 487 -25.29 18.58 -18.24
N VAL A 488 -24.79 19.78 -18.56
CA VAL A 488 -25.63 20.87 -19.09
C VAL A 488 -26.24 20.52 -20.46
N GLN A 489 -25.49 19.85 -21.34
CA GLN A 489 -26.01 19.41 -22.65
C GLN A 489 -27.07 18.31 -22.51
N ILE A 490 -26.84 17.33 -21.62
CA ILE A 490 -27.79 16.26 -21.32
C ILE A 490 -29.05 16.84 -20.65
N GLN A 491 -28.91 17.80 -19.73
CA GLN A 491 -30.03 18.47 -19.07
C GLN A 491 -30.92 19.22 -20.07
N GLN A 492 -30.33 20.00 -20.99
CA GLN A 492 -31.09 20.67 -22.06
C GLN A 492 -31.77 19.69 -23.02
N THR A 493 -31.15 18.53 -23.27
CA THR A 493 -31.72 17.47 -24.11
C THR A 493 -32.89 16.79 -23.42
N HIS A 494 -32.74 16.44 -22.13
CA HIS A 494 -33.82 15.87 -21.33
C HIS A 494 -35.01 16.83 -21.20
N GLN A 495 -34.79 18.13 -20.97
CA GLN A 495 -35.86 19.14 -20.92
C GLN A 495 -36.71 19.17 -22.21
N LYS A 496 -36.07 19.11 -23.38
CA LYS A 496 -36.78 19.05 -24.68
C LYS A 496 -37.59 17.76 -24.81
N ASN A 497 -37.00 16.62 -24.44
CA ASN A 497 -37.66 15.31 -24.53
C ASN A 497 -38.85 15.19 -23.56
N ALA A 498 -38.72 15.74 -22.35
CA ALA A 498 -39.77 15.75 -21.34
C ALA A 498 -40.98 16.60 -21.78
N GLU A 499 -40.74 17.79 -22.36
CA GLU A 499 -41.83 18.63 -22.89
C GLU A 499 -42.47 17.98 -24.14
N ALA A 500 -41.70 17.35 -25.01
CA ALA A 500 -42.23 16.59 -26.16
C ALA A 500 -43.10 15.39 -25.70
N ALA A 501 -42.67 14.65 -24.68
CA ALA A 501 -43.45 13.59 -24.07
C ALA A 501 -44.74 14.12 -23.43
N LYS A 502 -44.68 15.23 -22.69
CA LYS A 502 -45.86 15.92 -22.15
C LYS A 502 -46.87 16.28 -23.25
N VAL A 503 -46.43 16.95 -24.32
CA VAL A 503 -47.29 17.31 -25.45
C VAL A 503 -47.93 16.06 -26.11
N ALA A 504 -47.19 14.95 -26.24
CA ALA A 504 -47.74 13.71 -26.77
C ALA A 504 -48.77 13.05 -25.84
N ASN A 505 -48.53 13.07 -24.51
CA ASN A 505 -49.50 12.58 -23.51
C ASN A 505 -50.76 13.46 -23.46
N ASP A 506 -50.62 14.79 -23.55
CA ASP A 506 -51.76 15.73 -23.60
C ASP A 506 -52.60 15.50 -24.87
N ALA A 507 -51.96 15.25 -26.02
CA ALA A 507 -52.64 14.90 -27.26
C ALA A 507 -53.36 13.54 -27.17
N LEU A 508 -52.73 12.52 -26.57
CA LEU A 508 -53.37 11.24 -26.28
C LEU A 508 -54.59 11.41 -25.38
N ALA A 509 -54.49 12.18 -24.29
CA ALA A 509 -55.62 12.45 -23.39
C ALA A 509 -56.79 13.13 -24.12
N ALA A 510 -56.50 14.06 -25.04
CA ALA A 510 -57.52 14.72 -25.86
C ALA A 510 -58.24 13.75 -26.82
N VAL A 511 -57.50 12.91 -27.55
CA VAL A 511 -58.09 11.92 -28.49
C VAL A 511 -58.80 10.80 -27.74
N GLN A 512 -58.25 10.34 -26.61
CA GLN A 512 -58.88 9.34 -25.74
C GLN A 512 -60.23 9.82 -25.22
N LYS A 513 -60.33 11.12 -24.84
CA LYS A 513 -61.61 11.73 -24.45
C LYS A 513 -62.61 11.77 -25.61
N GLN A 514 -62.18 12.19 -26.81
CA GLN A 514 -63.04 12.19 -27.99
C GLN A 514 -63.57 10.78 -28.31
N SER A 515 -62.73 9.76 -28.16
CA SER A 515 -63.11 8.35 -28.33
C SER A 515 -64.16 7.91 -27.28
N THR A 516 -64.00 8.26 -26.00
CA THR A 516 -65.01 7.93 -24.97
C THR A 516 -66.33 8.67 -25.18
N ASP A 517 -66.27 9.94 -25.59
CA ASP A 517 -67.46 10.75 -25.86
C ASP A 517 -68.22 10.20 -27.09
N ALA A 518 -67.50 9.80 -28.15
CA ALA A 518 -68.07 9.15 -29.33
C ALA A 518 -68.66 7.76 -29.03
N ALA A 519 -67.98 6.94 -28.22
CA ALA A 519 -68.49 5.63 -27.79
C ALA A 519 -69.78 5.75 -26.95
N ALA A 520 -69.88 6.77 -26.10
CA ALA A 520 -71.10 7.08 -25.35
C ALA A 520 -72.25 7.50 -26.27
N ALA A 521 -72.00 8.35 -27.27
CA ALA A 521 -72.99 8.76 -28.26
C ALA A 521 -73.45 7.61 -29.18
N LEU A 522 -72.54 6.73 -29.59
CA LEU A 522 -72.85 5.50 -30.32
C LEU A 522 -73.74 4.58 -29.48
N LYS A 523 -73.41 4.36 -28.20
CA LYS A 523 -74.27 3.58 -27.31
C LYS A 523 -75.67 4.20 -27.20
N GLN A 524 -75.77 5.50 -26.92
CA GLN A 524 -77.04 6.20 -26.77
C GLN A 524 -77.93 6.09 -28.03
N THR A 525 -77.34 6.23 -29.22
CA THR A 525 -78.06 6.11 -30.50
C THR A 525 -78.42 4.66 -30.85
N ALA A 526 -77.58 3.68 -30.49
CA ALA A 526 -77.89 2.26 -30.63
C ALA A 526 -79.05 1.82 -29.69
N ASP A 527 -79.02 2.25 -28.43
CA ASP A 527 -80.08 2.00 -27.44
C ASP A 527 -81.42 2.62 -27.91
N ALA A 528 -81.39 3.87 -28.39
CA ALA A 528 -82.57 4.56 -28.94
C ALA A 528 -83.14 3.88 -30.20
N HIS A 529 -82.27 3.37 -31.09
CA HIS A 529 -82.69 2.62 -32.27
C HIS A 529 -83.31 1.26 -31.91
N ALA A 530 -82.75 0.56 -30.92
CA ALA A 530 -83.31 -0.69 -30.41
C ALA A 530 -84.69 -0.50 -29.78
N GLU A 531 -84.91 0.60 -29.05
CA GLU A 531 -86.24 0.93 -28.49
C GLU A 531 -87.25 1.32 -29.57
N MET A 532 -86.81 2.02 -30.62
CA MET A 532 -87.65 2.36 -31.77
C MET A 532 -88.06 1.11 -32.58
N ILE A 533 -87.17 0.11 -32.68
CA ILE A 533 -87.50 -1.21 -33.25
C ILE A 533 -88.61 -1.90 -32.45
N LYS A 534 -88.53 -1.96 -31.11
CA LYS A 534 -89.62 -2.49 -30.27
C LYS A 534 -90.93 -1.72 -30.47
N THR A 535 -90.84 -0.40 -30.60
CA THR A 535 -91.99 0.49 -30.83
C THR A 535 -92.67 0.19 -32.16
N ARG A 536 -91.90 0.01 -33.25
CA ARG A 536 -92.40 -0.46 -34.55
C ARG A 536 -93.07 -1.82 -34.41
N ASP A 537 -92.44 -2.79 -33.75
CA ASP A 537 -92.96 -4.17 -33.70
C ASP A 537 -94.25 -4.28 -32.87
N ALA A 538 -94.37 -3.51 -31.78
CA ALA A 538 -95.62 -3.36 -31.05
C ALA A 538 -96.72 -2.68 -31.89
N ALA A 539 -96.38 -1.61 -32.64
CA ALA A 539 -97.30 -0.98 -33.58
C ALA A 539 -97.73 -1.93 -34.70
N LYS A 540 -96.82 -2.79 -35.18
CA LYS A 540 -97.08 -3.81 -36.21
C LYS A 540 -98.02 -4.90 -35.73
N GLN A 541 -97.76 -5.48 -34.56
CA GLN A 541 -98.66 -6.49 -33.97
C GLN A 541 -100.08 -5.93 -33.76
N ASN A 542 -100.19 -4.65 -33.34
CA ASN A 542 -101.48 -3.98 -33.22
C ASN A 542 -102.15 -3.72 -34.58
N LEU A 543 -101.39 -3.28 -35.59
CA LEU A 543 -101.89 -3.09 -36.96
C LEU A 543 -102.35 -4.40 -37.58
N ASP A 544 -101.57 -5.48 -37.50
CA ASP A 544 -101.91 -6.78 -38.09
C ASP A 544 -103.16 -7.39 -37.41
N LYS A 545 -103.30 -7.21 -36.08
CA LYS A 545 -104.53 -7.56 -35.33
C LYS A 545 -105.74 -6.77 -35.82
N LEU A 546 -105.61 -5.45 -35.97
CA LEU A 546 -106.69 -4.59 -36.46
C LEU A 546 -107.02 -4.83 -37.94
N ALA A 547 -106.04 -5.22 -38.75
CA ALA A 547 -106.23 -5.61 -40.14
C ALA A 547 -107.06 -6.89 -40.26
N ALA A 548 -106.79 -7.89 -39.42
CA ALA A 548 -107.59 -9.11 -39.34
C ALA A 548 -109.04 -8.79 -38.90
N GLU A 549 -109.22 -8.02 -37.82
CA GLU A 549 -110.55 -7.64 -37.33
C GLU A 549 -111.34 -6.79 -38.33
N HIS A 550 -110.69 -5.84 -39.01
CA HIS A 550 -111.29 -5.03 -40.08
C HIS A 550 -111.69 -5.90 -41.29
N THR A 551 -110.83 -6.83 -41.71
CA THR A 551 -111.09 -7.75 -42.82
C THR A 551 -112.29 -8.65 -42.53
N THR A 552 -112.30 -9.32 -41.37
CA THR A 552 -113.42 -10.19 -40.96
C THR A 552 -114.72 -9.40 -40.80
N THR A 553 -114.69 -8.20 -40.22
CA THR A 553 -115.88 -7.35 -40.05
C THR A 553 -116.40 -6.85 -41.41
N THR A 554 -115.51 -6.46 -42.33
CA THR A 554 -115.86 -6.03 -43.70
C THR A 554 -116.48 -7.18 -44.50
N GLN A 555 -115.88 -8.38 -44.44
CA GLN A 555 -116.42 -9.58 -45.07
C GLN A 555 -117.81 -9.91 -44.51
N ARG A 556 -117.99 -9.83 -43.18
CA ARG A 556 -119.29 -10.11 -42.54
C ARG A 556 -120.38 -9.11 -42.94
N VAL A 557 -120.07 -7.82 -43.04
CA VAL A 557 -121.01 -6.82 -43.57
C VAL A 557 -121.35 -7.11 -45.04
N ALA A 558 -120.38 -7.53 -45.85
CA ALA A 558 -120.62 -7.88 -47.26
C ALA A 558 -121.46 -9.17 -47.43
N GLU A 559 -121.29 -10.17 -46.56
CA GLU A 559 -122.16 -11.35 -46.49
C GLU A 559 -123.60 -10.95 -46.12
N LEU A 560 -123.76 -10.25 -44.99
CA LEU A 560 -125.08 -9.86 -44.48
C LEU A 560 -125.82 -8.97 -45.49
N LYS A 561 -125.13 -8.08 -46.22
CA LYS A 561 -125.72 -7.27 -47.30
C LYS A 561 -126.12 -8.05 -48.56
N LYS A 562 -125.48 -9.19 -48.85
CA LYS A 562 -125.93 -10.11 -49.92
C LYS A 562 -127.15 -10.94 -49.49
N VAL A 563 -127.19 -11.33 -48.22
CA VAL A 563 -128.23 -12.23 -47.67
C VAL A 563 -129.49 -11.46 -47.27
N MET A 564 -129.39 -10.21 -46.80
CA MET A 564 -130.54 -9.41 -46.37
C MET A 564 -131.62 -9.20 -47.44
N PRO A 565 -131.31 -8.85 -48.70
CA PRO A 565 -132.33 -8.71 -49.75
C PRO A 565 -133.16 -9.99 -49.91
N LEU A 566 -132.48 -11.14 -49.97
CA LEU A 566 -133.11 -12.47 -50.08
C LEU A 566 -133.94 -12.82 -48.83
N LEU A 567 -133.47 -12.48 -47.62
CA LEU A 567 -134.24 -12.63 -46.38
C LEU A 567 -135.47 -11.70 -46.34
N SER A 568 -135.37 -10.48 -46.83
CA SER A 568 -136.51 -9.55 -46.89
C SER A 568 -137.55 -9.96 -47.95
N GLU A 569 -137.11 -10.47 -49.11
CA GLU A 569 -137.98 -10.97 -50.16
C GLU A 569 -138.66 -12.29 -49.74
N SER A 570 -137.92 -13.21 -49.12
CA SER A 570 -138.50 -14.45 -48.59
C SER A 570 -139.40 -14.21 -47.38
N ALA A 571 -139.08 -13.27 -46.46
CA ALA A 571 -140.00 -12.87 -45.40
C ALA A 571 -141.28 -12.24 -45.95
N ALA A 572 -141.19 -11.38 -46.96
CA ALA A 572 -142.37 -10.80 -47.63
C ALA A 572 -143.24 -11.88 -48.30
N LYS A 573 -142.62 -12.81 -49.05
CA LYS A 573 -143.32 -13.93 -49.71
C LYS A 573 -143.91 -14.93 -48.72
N MET A 574 -143.20 -15.26 -47.64
CA MET A 574 -143.69 -16.14 -46.56
C MET A 574 -144.85 -15.51 -45.80
N LYS A 575 -144.79 -14.20 -45.51
CA LYS A 575 -145.92 -13.46 -44.94
C LYS A 575 -147.12 -13.48 -45.89
N GLN A 576 -146.91 -13.18 -47.17
CA GLN A 576 -147.97 -13.18 -48.19
C GLN A 576 -148.60 -14.58 -48.38
N ALA A 577 -147.81 -15.66 -48.25
CA ALA A 577 -148.32 -17.04 -48.25
C ALA A 577 -149.12 -17.36 -46.98
N ALA A 578 -148.64 -16.99 -45.80
CA ALA A 578 -149.36 -17.18 -44.54
C ALA A 578 -150.70 -16.40 -44.50
N GLU A 579 -150.73 -15.19 -45.06
CA GLU A 579 -151.96 -14.37 -45.22
C GLU A 579 -152.95 -14.98 -46.24
N GLN A 580 -152.50 -15.87 -47.14
CA GLN A 580 -153.33 -16.58 -48.11
C GLN A 580 -153.73 -18.01 -47.68
N SER A 581 -153.12 -18.55 -46.61
CA SER A 581 -153.30 -19.95 -46.16
C SER A 581 -153.82 -20.02 -44.72
N VAL A 582 -154.94 -19.33 -44.46
CA VAL A 582 -155.59 -19.24 -43.13
C VAL A 582 -156.05 -20.63 -42.65
N GLY A 583 -155.22 -21.26 -41.81
CA GLY A 583 -155.47 -22.59 -41.23
C GLY A 583 -154.22 -23.43 -41.01
N ASP A 584 -153.08 -23.10 -41.63
CA ASP A 584 -151.84 -23.87 -41.50
C ASP A 584 -150.91 -23.34 -40.37
N GLU A 585 -150.86 -24.08 -39.26
CA GLU A 585 -150.04 -23.75 -38.10
C GLU A 585 -148.52 -23.92 -38.34
N GLN A 586 -148.11 -24.80 -39.27
CA GLN A 586 -146.69 -24.97 -39.61
C GLN A 586 -146.20 -23.80 -40.49
N LEU A 587 -147.02 -23.37 -41.45
CA LEU A 587 -146.70 -22.24 -42.31
C LEU A 587 -146.62 -20.92 -41.52
N ALA A 588 -147.56 -20.70 -40.58
CA ALA A 588 -147.52 -19.56 -39.67
C ALA A 588 -146.25 -19.54 -38.80
N LYS A 589 -145.84 -20.70 -38.27
CA LYS A 589 -144.62 -20.84 -37.45
C LYS A 589 -143.35 -20.61 -38.26
N ALA A 590 -143.29 -21.11 -39.50
CA ALA A 590 -142.18 -20.87 -40.41
C ALA A 590 -142.08 -19.41 -40.87
N ALA A 591 -143.21 -18.72 -41.09
CA ALA A 591 -143.23 -17.30 -41.41
C ALA A 591 -142.77 -16.43 -40.23
N ALA A 592 -143.13 -16.80 -39.00
CA ALA A 592 -142.60 -16.17 -37.78
C ALA A 592 -141.09 -16.39 -37.62
N ASP A 593 -140.59 -17.61 -37.88
CA ASP A 593 -139.17 -17.94 -37.74
C ASP A 593 -138.30 -17.25 -38.81
N VAL A 594 -138.76 -17.16 -40.07
CA VAL A 594 -138.09 -16.36 -41.11
C VAL A 594 -138.12 -14.86 -40.78
N THR A 595 -139.19 -14.35 -40.16
CA THR A 595 -139.25 -12.96 -39.68
C THR A 595 -138.25 -12.73 -38.54
N LEU A 596 -138.17 -13.65 -37.58
CA LEU A 596 -137.20 -13.61 -36.48
C LEU A 596 -135.75 -13.69 -36.99
N GLN A 597 -135.46 -14.55 -37.97
CA GLN A 597 -134.15 -14.59 -38.64
C GLN A 597 -133.84 -13.28 -39.36
N LYS A 598 -134.79 -12.73 -40.12
CA LYS A 598 -134.65 -11.43 -40.81
C LYS A 598 -134.39 -10.29 -39.82
N ASP A 599 -135.11 -10.19 -38.71
CA ASP A 599 -134.92 -9.12 -37.71
C ASP A 599 -133.64 -9.34 -36.87
N THR A 600 -133.29 -10.58 -36.54
CA THR A 600 -132.01 -10.92 -35.90
C THR A 600 -130.83 -10.55 -36.80
N LYS A 601 -130.89 -10.86 -38.10
CA LYS A 601 -129.84 -10.51 -39.07
C LYS A 601 -129.83 -9.02 -39.43
N THR A 602 -130.95 -8.33 -39.28
CA THR A 602 -131.01 -6.85 -39.39
C THR A 602 -130.29 -6.20 -38.21
N ASN A 603 -130.52 -6.68 -36.99
CA ASN A 603 -129.77 -6.24 -35.80
C ASN A 603 -128.29 -6.65 -35.87
N GLU A 604 -127.97 -7.86 -36.35
CA GLU A 604 -126.58 -8.29 -36.57
C GLU A 604 -125.87 -7.39 -37.59
N LEU A 605 -126.55 -7.01 -38.70
CA LEU A 605 -125.98 -6.05 -39.65
C LEU A 605 -125.77 -4.69 -38.99
N ALA A 606 -126.78 -4.11 -38.32
CA ALA A 606 -126.67 -2.79 -37.70
C ALA A 606 -125.55 -2.73 -36.64
N VAL A 607 -125.38 -3.78 -35.83
CA VAL A 607 -124.29 -3.89 -34.85
C VAL A 607 -122.94 -4.09 -35.54
N THR A 608 -122.86 -4.89 -36.60
CA THR A 608 -121.60 -5.13 -37.33
C THR A 608 -121.19 -3.91 -38.18
N GLU A 609 -122.13 -3.16 -38.75
CA GLU A 609 -121.87 -1.88 -39.43
C GLU A 609 -121.41 -0.81 -38.45
N LYS A 610 -122.05 -0.71 -37.27
CA LYS A 610 -121.56 0.16 -36.20
C LYS A 610 -120.13 -0.21 -35.80
N LYS A 611 -119.86 -1.51 -35.57
CA LYS A 611 -118.51 -2.00 -35.25
C LYS A 611 -117.52 -1.70 -36.38
N LEU A 612 -117.91 -1.83 -37.65
CA LEU A 612 -117.06 -1.48 -38.79
C LEU A 612 -116.75 0.02 -38.84
N ALA A 613 -117.72 0.87 -38.54
CA ALA A 613 -117.55 2.32 -38.44
C ALA A 613 -116.66 2.74 -37.24
N GLU A 614 -116.63 1.94 -36.17
CA GLU A 614 -115.72 2.14 -35.03
C GLU A 614 -114.30 1.61 -35.31
N VAL A 615 -114.15 0.43 -35.95
CA VAL A 615 -112.86 -0.20 -36.24
C VAL A 615 -112.12 0.48 -37.39
N THR A 616 -112.81 0.94 -38.45
CA THR A 616 -112.16 1.58 -39.63
C THR A 616 -111.26 2.77 -39.28
N PRO A 617 -111.70 3.81 -38.53
CA PRO A 617 -110.82 4.94 -38.18
C PRO A 617 -109.69 4.53 -37.23
N VAL A 618 -109.88 3.51 -36.40
CA VAL A 618 -108.82 2.97 -35.53
C VAL A 618 -107.77 2.21 -36.33
N PHE A 619 -108.18 1.46 -37.36
CA PHE A 619 -107.30 0.75 -38.29
C PHE A 619 -106.46 1.73 -39.14
N GLU A 620 -107.07 2.76 -39.74
CA GLU A 620 -106.31 3.77 -40.49
C GLU A 620 -105.36 4.57 -39.57
N LYS A 621 -105.75 4.86 -38.32
CA LYS A 621 -104.83 5.45 -37.34
C LYS A 621 -103.69 4.50 -36.96
N ALA A 622 -103.94 3.20 -36.88
CA ALA A 622 -102.88 2.21 -36.63
C ALA A 622 -101.87 2.12 -37.79
N LYS A 623 -102.32 2.25 -39.05
CA LYS A 623 -101.39 2.39 -40.20
C LYS A 623 -100.51 3.63 -40.08
N GLN A 624 -101.09 4.78 -39.72
CA GLN A 624 -100.33 6.02 -39.53
C GLN A 624 -99.28 5.89 -38.42
N VAL A 625 -99.64 5.26 -37.29
CA VAL A 625 -98.69 4.98 -36.19
C VAL A 625 -97.59 4.00 -36.62
N HIS A 626 -97.90 2.95 -37.39
CA HIS A 626 -96.90 2.04 -37.95
C HIS A 626 -95.94 2.76 -38.89
N ALA A 627 -96.45 3.51 -39.86
CA ALA A 627 -95.62 4.25 -40.82
C ALA A 627 -94.72 5.29 -40.14
N ALA A 628 -95.23 5.98 -39.11
CA ALA A 628 -94.42 6.89 -38.29
C ALA A 628 -93.32 6.15 -37.50
N ALA A 629 -93.61 4.95 -36.99
CA ALA A 629 -92.61 4.12 -36.31
C ALA A 629 -91.56 3.55 -37.29
N GLU A 630 -91.94 3.16 -38.51
CA GLU A 630 -91.01 2.76 -39.57
C GLU A 630 -90.09 3.92 -39.96
N GLN A 631 -90.62 5.14 -40.16
CA GLN A 631 -89.81 6.33 -40.38
C GLN A 631 -88.88 6.60 -39.19
N GLY A 632 -89.37 6.46 -37.95
CA GLY A 632 -88.55 6.56 -36.74
C GLY A 632 -87.40 5.54 -36.68
N VAL A 633 -87.63 4.31 -37.13
CA VAL A 633 -86.57 3.28 -37.25
C VAL A 633 -85.51 3.70 -38.28
N VAL A 634 -85.91 4.28 -39.42
CA VAL A 634 -84.96 4.81 -40.43
C VAL A 634 -84.17 6.01 -39.89
N GLU A 635 -84.83 6.97 -39.23
CA GLU A 635 -84.16 8.15 -38.66
C GLU A 635 -83.20 7.80 -37.52
N THR A 636 -83.55 6.82 -36.69
CA THR A 636 -82.66 6.33 -35.60
C THR A 636 -81.51 5.49 -36.15
N LEU A 637 -81.72 4.73 -37.23
CA LEU A 637 -80.65 4.01 -37.92
C LEU A 637 -79.61 4.99 -38.48
N ALA A 638 -80.05 6.02 -39.22
CA ALA A 638 -79.15 7.03 -39.78
C ALA A 638 -78.35 7.77 -38.69
N LYS A 639 -78.98 8.09 -37.55
CA LYS A 639 -78.29 8.69 -36.39
C LYS A 639 -77.24 7.74 -35.78
N LYS A 640 -77.56 6.44 -35.67
CA LYS A 640 -76.62 5.40 -35.22
C LYS A 640 -75.46 5.22 -36.20
N GLU A 641 -75.71 5.19 -37.50
CA GLU A 641 -74.68 5.05 -38.55
C GLU A 641 -73.70 6.23 -38.57
N VAL A 642 -74.20 7.46 -38.36
CA VAL A 642 -73.34 8.64 -38.18
C VAL A 642 -72.48 8.51 -36.93
N ALA A 643 -73.07 8.14 -35.78
CA ALA A 643 -72.31 7.96 -34.54
C ALA A 643 -71.28 6.82 -34.63
N GLN A 644 -71.61 5.72 -35.32
CA GLN A 644 -70.72 4.61 -35.61
C GLN A 644 -69.53 5.09 -36.43
N LYS A 645 -69.77 5.81 -37.53
CA LYS A 645 -68.72 6.37 -38.38
C LYS A 645 -67.81 7.37 -37.64
N THR A 646 -68.35 8.12 -36.67
CA THR A 646 -67.54 8.99 -35.80
C THR A 646 -66.67 8.19 -34.83
N ALA A 647 -67.19 7.11 -34.23
CA ALA A 647 -66.42 6.23 -33.35
C ALA A 647 -65.32 5.48 -34.11
N ASP A 648 -65.66 4.86 -35.25
CA ASP A 648 -64.72 4.14 -36.12
C ASP A 648 -63.59 5.07 -36.62
N GLY A 649 -63.94 6.30 -36.99
CA GLY A 649 -63.00 7.33 -37.43
C GLY A 649 -62.00 7.80 -36.36
N LEU A 650 -62.22 7.46 -35.09
CA LEU A 650 -61.32 7.79 -33.97
C LEU A 650 -60.42 6.62 -33.52
N VAL A 651 -60.64 5.40 -34.04
CA VAL A 651 -59.84 4.21 -33.66
C VAL A 651 -58.37 4.37 -34.05
N GLU A 652 -58.08 4.68 -35.31
CA GLU A 652 -56.70 4.84 -35.78
C GLU A 652 -56.03 6.11 -35.20
N PRO A 653 -56.69 7.30 -35.12
CA PRO A 653 -56.14 8.45 -34.40
C PRO A 653 -55.78 8.16 -32.93
N LEU A 654 -56.60 7.38 -32.21
CA LEU A 654 -56.30 7.01 -30.82
C LEU A 654 -55.06 6.11 -30.74
N LYS A 655 -54.99 5.09 -31.59
CA LYS A 655 -53.82 4.20 -31.71
C LYS A 655 -52.54 4.99 -32.03
N VAL A 656 -52.57 5.85 -33.05
CA VAL A 656 -51.41 6.68 -33.44
C VAL A 656 -50.99 7.63 -32.31
N ALA A 657 -51.94 8.24 -31.60
CA ALA A 657 -51.63 9.08 -30.44
C ALA A 657 -50.98 8.27 -29.30
N GLN A 658 -51.44 7.03 -29.07
CA GLN A 658 -50.90 6.17 -28.01
C GLN A 658 -49.51 5.62 -28.35
N GLU A 659 -49.27 5.25 -29.61
CA GLU A 659 -47.95 4.87 -30.11
C GLU A 659 -46.97 6.06 -30.01
N THR A 660 -47.41 7.27 -30.40
CA THR A 660 -46.62 8.51 -30.31
C THR A 660 -46.26 8.86 -28.87
N ALA A 661 -47.22 8.82 -27.95
CA ALA A 661 -46.98 9.07 -26.53
C ALA A 661 -46.04 8.02 -25.93
N THR A 662 -46.21 6.74 -26.27
CA THR A 662 -45.32 5.65 -25.81
C THR A 662 -43.87 5.86 -26.26
N ALA A 663 -43.66 6.21 -27.53
CA ALA A 663 -42.33 6.50 -28.08
C ALA A 663 -41.69 7.73 -27.42
N ALA A 664 -42.45 8.83 -27.26
CA ALA A 664 -41.94 10.04 -26.63
C ALA A 664 -41.58 9.84 -25.15
N ASN A 665 -42.42 9.10 -24.40
CA ASN A 665 -42.13 8.70 -23.02
C ASN A 665 -40.86 7.84 -22.90
N ALA A 666 -40.61 6.93 -23.84
CA ALA A 666 -39.38 6.12 -23.86
C ALA A 666 -38.12 6.99 -24.02
N VAL A 667 -38.13 7.95 -24.95
CA VAL A 667 -37.02 8.90 -25.19
C VAL A 667 -36.82 9.85 -24.00
N ALA A 668 -37.91 10.30 -23.36
CA ALA A 668 -37.83 11.08 -22.12
C ALA A 668 -37.18 10.28 -20.99
N ASN A 669 -37.57 9.01 -20.78
CA ASN A 669 -36.99 8.14 -19.76
C ASN A 669 -35.51 7.82 -20.03
N GLU A 670 -35.13 7.52 -21.27
CA GLU A 670 -33.72 7.29 -21.64
C GLU A 670 -32.85 8.52 -21.34
N SER A 671 -33.32 9.71 -21.71
CA SER A 671 -32.62 10.97 -21.40
C SER A 671 -32.57 11.31 -19.91
N ASN A 672 -33.58 10.93 -19.12
CA ASN A 672 -33.53 11.03 -17.66
C ASN A 672 -32.45 10.11 -17.07
N ASN A 673 -32.34 8.87 -17.55
CA ASN A 673 -31.34 7.92 -17.06
C ASN A 673 -29.92 8.42 -17.36
N LYS A 674 -29.69 9.00 -18.55
CA LYS A 674 -28.44 9.70 -18.91
C LYS A 674 -28.17 10.91 -18.02
N LEU A 675 -29.21 11.69 -17.68
CA LEU A 675 -29.09 12.84 -16.77
C LEU A 675 -28.66 12.40 -15.35
N GLN A 676 -29.24 11.33 -14.82
CA GLN A 676 -28.89 10.78 -13.50
C GLN A 676 -27.46 10.22 -13.48
N ALA A 677 -27.03 9.49 -14.52
CA ALA A 677 -25.66 9.01 -14.66
C ALA A 677 -24.64 10.17 -14.74
N SER A 678 -24.97 11.23 -15.48
CA SER A 678 -24.13 12.43 -15.58
C SER A 678 -24.03 13.19 -14.24
N GLN A 679 -25.12 13.27 -13.46
CA GLN A 679 -25.08 13.80 -12.09
C GLN A 679 -24.16 12.97 -11.17
N GLN A 680 -24.23 11.65 -11.26
CA GLN A 680 -23.34 10.75 -10.52
C GLN A 680 -21.87 10.92 -10.93
N LEU A 681 -21.57 11.17 -12.21
CA LEU A 681 -20.22 11.44 -12.70
C LEU A 681 -19.65 12.78 -12.18
N VAL A 682 -20.46 13.84 -12.16
CA VAL A 682 -20.08 15.13 -11.54
C VAL A 682 -19.84 14.97 -10.04
N ALA A 683 -20.68 14.20 -9.34
CA ALA A 683 -20.48 13.88 -7.93
C ALA A 683 -19.20 13.06 -7.68
N LYS A 684 -18.92 12.05 -8.52
CA LYS A 684 -17.70 11.23 -8.48
C LYS A 684 -16.46 12.11 -8.54
N TRP A 685 -16.29 12.93 -9.59
CA TRP A 685 -15.09 13.77 -9.70
C TRP A 685 -14.98 14.82 -8.59
N THR A 686 -16.10 15.35 -8.08
CA THR A 686 -16.08 16.25 -6.91
C THR A 686 -15.54 15.53 -5.67
N GLY A 687 -15.94 14.28 -5.43
CA GLY A 687 -15.48 13.46 -4.29
C GLY A 687 -14.05 12.91 -4.42
N GLU A 688 -13.51 12.77 -5.64
CA GLU A 688 -12.08 12.45 -5.84
C GLU A 688 -11.19 13.69 -5.61
N ILE A 689 -11.67 14.91 -5.89
CA ILE A 689 -10.93 16.16 -5.62
C ILE A 689 -10.82 16.43 -4.11
N ASP A 690 -11.92 16.27 -3.34
CA ASP A 690 -11.89 16.39 -1.86
C ASP A 690 -10.89 15.38 -1.24
N PHE A 691 -10.89 14.14 -1.72
CA PHE A 691 -9.97 13.11 -1.28
C PHE A 691 -8.50 13.44 -1.63
N HIS A 692 -8.24 13.91 -2.85
CA HIS A 692 -6.91 14.38 -3.24
C HIS A 692 -6.43 15.54 -2.37
N GLN A 693 -7.27 16.54 -2.11
CA GLN A 693 -6.92 17.69 -1.26
C GLN A 693 -6.58 17.27 0.17
N LYS A 694 -7.29 16.29 0.74
CA LYS A 694 -6.96 15.70 2.05
C LYS A 694 -5.65 14.91 2.04
N LEU A 695 -5.32 14.18 0.97
CA LEU A 695 -4.02 13.52 0.81
C LEU A 695 -2.86 14.52 0.71
N VAL A 696 -3.04 15.63 -0.01
CA VAL A 696 -2.04 16.72 -0.09
C VAL A 696 -1.83 17.35 1.29
N ALA A 697 -2.91 17.75 1.97
CA ALA A 697 -2.83 18.31 3.32
C ALA A 697 -2.18 17.33 4.33
N LEU A 698 -2.49 16.02 4.25
CA LEU A 698 -1.83 15.00 5.05
C LEU A 698 -0.33 14.94 4.79
N LYS A 699 0.10 14.97 3.52
CA LYS A 699 1.52 14.95 3.14
C LYS A 699 2.26 16.20 3.64
N GLU A 700 1.68 17.39 3.44
CA GLU A 700 2.22 18.64 3.97
C GLU A 700 2.39 18.61 5.50
N ARG A 701 1.42 18.03 6.22
CA ARG A 701 1.52 17.86 7.68
C ARG A 701 2.54 16.79 8.11
N LYS A 702 2.71 15.69 7.36
CA LYS A 702 3.78 14.71 7.60
C LYS A 702 5.16 15.41 7.48
N THR A 703 5.40 16.20 6.42
CA THR A 703 6.65 16.96 6.25
C THR A 703 6.86 18.05 7.31
N GLN A 704 5.83 18.83 7.66
CA GLN A 704 5.95 19.82 8.75
C GLN A 704 6.24 19.18 10.11
N LYS A 705 5.73 17.96 10.36
CA LYS A 705 6.09 17.18 11.54
C LYS A 705 7.56 16.76 11.51
N GLU A 706 8.07 16.32 10.36
CA GLU A 706 9.47 15.89 10.19
C GLU A 706 10.45 17.05 10.46
N GLU A 707 10.19 18.25 9.93
CA GLU A 707 10.98 19.47 10.23
C GLU A 707 11.05 19.78 11.73
N VAL A 708 9.92 19.64 12.43
CA VAL A 708 9.81 19.88 13.88
C VAL A 708 10.49 18.77 14.71
N VAL A 709 10.45 17.52 14.23
CA VAL A 709 11.18 16.38 14.85
C VAL A 709 12.69 16.57 14.70
N ILE A 710 13.19 16.90 13.51
CA ILE A 710 14.62 17.19 13.27
C ILE A 710 15.07 18.33 14.19
N THR A 711 14.29 19.42 14.28
CA THR A 711 14.59 20.54 15.20
C THR A 711 14.68 20.10 16.66
N TYR A 712 13.81 19.18 17.10
CA TYR A 712 13.85 18.62 18.46
C TYR A 712 15.05 17.69 18.68
N GLU A 713 15.42 16.88 17.69
CA GLU A 713 16.56 15.98 17.74
C GLU A 713 17.90 16.74 17.75
N ASP A 714 18.05 17.78 16.93
CA ASP A 714 19.21 18.69 16.92
C ASP A 714 19.39 19.39 18.28
N LEU A 715 18.32 19.94 18.85
CA LEU A 715 18.35 20.58 20.17
C LEU A 715 18.67 19.57 21.28
N THR A 716 18.20 18.33 21.15
CA THR A 716 18.52 17.24 22.08
C THR A 716 19.99 16.83 21.97
N GLY A 717 20.56 16.79 20.75
CA GLY A 717 21.98 16.55 20.52
C GLY A 717 22.87 17.65 21.11
N GLN A 718 22.50 18.92 20.88
CA GLN A 718 23.20 20.08 21.47
C GLN A 718 23.14 20.06 23.00
N LEU A 719 21.99 19.75 23.59
CA LEU A 719 21.84 19.62 25.04
C LEU A 719 22.79 18.53 25.59
N GLN A 720 22.86 17.37 24.94
CA GLN A 720 23.71 16.27 25.39
C GLN A 720 25.21 16.55 25.20
N GLN A 721 25.61 17.30 24.16
CA GLN A 721 26.98 17.79 24.06
C GLN A 721 27.31 18.73 25.23
N LEU A 722 26.43 19.69 25.55
CA LEU A 722 26.65 20.63 26.65
C LEU A 722 26.64 19.95 28.03
N GLU A 723 25.78 18.95 28.26
CA GLU A 723 25.77 18.14 29.47
C GLU A 723 27.06 17.30 29.58
N GLY A 724 27.59 16.77 28.47
CA GLY A 724 28.90 16.10 28.42
C GLY A 724 30.10 17.02 28.66
N GLU A 725 30.11 18.22 28.08
CA GLU A 725 31.12 19.25 28.32
C GLU A 725 31.09 19.77 29.77
N LEU A 726 29.89 19.83 30.37
CA LEU A 726 29.73 20.14 31.79
C LEU A 726 30.30 19.03 32.69
N GLN A 727 30.05 17.74 32.36
CA GLN A 727 30.65 16.62 33.09
C GLN A 727 32.19 16.66 33.01
N GLN A 728 32.76 16.88 31.82
CA GLN A 728 34.22 17.03 31.66
C GLN A 728 34.79 18.19 32.48
N ALA A 729 34.08 19.31 32.60
CA ALA A 729 34.48 20.42 33.46
C ALA A 729 34.43 20.05 34.97
N GLN A 730 33.41 19.28 35.39
CA GLN A 730 33.29 18.78 36.76
C GLN A 730 34.39 17.76 37.10
N ASP A 731 34.70 16.85 36.18
CA ASP A 731 35.79 15.88 36.31
C ASP A 731 37.16 16.59 36.36
N GLY A 732 37.35 17.63 35.54
CA GLY A 732 38.53 18.49 35.57
C GLY A 732 38.68 19.26 36.89
N LEU A 733 37.59 19.75 37.47
CA LEU A 733 37.57 20.36 38.80
C LEU A 733 37.94 19.34 39.90
N ALA A 734 37.36 18.15 39.86
CA ALA A 734 37.70 17.06 40.79
C ALA A 734 39.16 16.62 40.65
N ALA A 735 39.71 16.59 39.44
CA ALA A 735 41.12 16.31 39.19
C ALA A 735 42.03 17.41 39.76
N ALA A 736 41.69 18.69 39.59
CA ALA A 736 42.43 19.82 40.17
C ALA A 736 42.41 19.79 41.71
N GLN A 737 41.26 19.50 42.32
CA GLN A 737 41.10 19.34 43.77
C GLN A 737 41.94 18.16 44.31
N ASN A 738 41.89 17.00 43.64
CA ASN A 738 42.71 15.84 44.00
C ASN A 738 44.22 16.11 43.83
N LYS A 739 44.62 16.86 42.80
CA LYS A 739 46.01 17.28 42.61
C LYS A 739 46.47 18.20 43.75
N LEU A 740 45.71 19.24 44.10
CA LEU A 740 46.02 20.12 45.23
C LEU A 740 46.14 19.32 46.54
N LYS A 741 45.26 18.33 46.76
CA LYS A 741 45.36 17.43 47.92
C LYS A 741 46.70 16.68 47.93
N ALA A 742 47.06 16.03 46.82
CA ALA A 742 48.33 15.30 46.70
C ALA A 742 49.56 16.22 46.87
N THR A 743 49.53 17.44 46.32
CA THR A 743 50.58 18.45 46.51
C THR A 743 50.72 18.84 47.99
N ASN A 744 49.63 19.02 48.73
CA ASN A 744 49.68 19.27 50.18
C ASN A 744 50.21 18.06 50.97
N GLU A 745 49.81 16.84 50.62
CA GLU A 745 50.35 15.60 51.22
C GLU A 745 51.86 15.47 50.96
N GLN A 746 52.33 15.85 49.76
CA GLN A 746 53.76 15.88 49.42
C GLN A 746 54.52 16.97 50.19
N VAL A 747 53.94 18.14 50.45
CA VAL A 747 54.54 19.17 51.32
C VAL A 747 54.74 18.64 52.74
N VAL A 748 53.73 17.95 53.31
CA VAL A 748 53.84 17.34 54.65
C VAL A 748 54.89 16.23 54.68
N ALA A 749 54.96 15.39 53.62
CA ALA A 749 55.99 14.35 53.51
C ALA A 749 57.40 14.94 53.38
N ASN A 750 57.59 15.99 52.57
CA ASN A 750 58.87 16.68 52.40
C ASN A 750 59.30 17.39 53.69
N GLN A 751 58.37 18.00 54.43
CA GLN A 751 58.66 18.62 55.72
C GLN A 751 59.09 17.57 56.76
N THR A 752 58.38 16.43 56.82
CA THR A 752 58.78 15.28 57.64
C THR A 752 60.19 14.78 57.27
N ALA A 753 60.53 14.74 55.98
CA ALA A 753 61.85 14.34 55.51
C ALA A 753 62.96 15.34 55.91
N VAL A 754 62.68 16.66 55.90
CA VAL A 754 63.59 17.69 56.41
C VAL A 754 63.83 17.53 57.92
N GLU A 755 62.78 17.26 58.70
CA GLU A 755 62.89 17.00 60.15
C GLU A 755 63.75 15.76 60.44
N GLN A 756 63.50 14.65 59.74
CA GLN A 756 64.31 13.43 59.86
C GLN A 756 65.76 13.62 59.41
N ALA A 757 65.99 14.30 58.28
CA ALA A 757 67.35 14.59 57.80
C ALA A 757 68.12 15.49 58.78
N THR A 758 67.44 16.47 59.40
CA THR A 758 68.03 17.33 60.44
C THR A 758 68.40 16.52 61.68
N ALA A 759 67.51 15.65 62.17
CA ALA A 759 67.80 14.77 63.32
C ALA A 759 68.97 13.81 63.03
N ASN A 760 69.03 13.24 61.82
CA ASN A 760 70.11 12.36 61.39
C ASN A 760 71.45 13.12 61.27
N GLN A 761 71.46 14.34 60.72
CA GLN A 761 72.64 15.20 60.65
C GLN A 761 73.15 15.54 62.05
N GLN A 762 72.29 15.95 62.98
CA GLN A 762 72.67 16.22 64.38
C GLN A 762 73.21 14.96 65.10
N ALA A 763 72.63 13.78 64.87
CA ALA A 763 73.16 12.51 65.39
C ALA A 763 74.52 12.15 64.78
N GLY A 764 74.73 12.45 63.50
CA GLY A 764 76.02 12.35 62.81
C GLY A 764 77.08 13.27 63.42
N GLU A 765 76.75 14.54 63.66
CA GLU A 765 77.63 15.52 64.32
C GLU A 765 78.02 15.07 65.73
N GLN A 766 77.07 14.61 66.54
CA GLN A 766 77.38 14.06 67.87
C GLN A 766 78.28 12.82 67.80
N THR A 767 78.16 12.00 66.75
CA THR A 767 78.99 10.81 66.55
C THR A 767 80.42 11.20 66.14
N VAL A 768 80.56 12.15 65.20
CA VAL A 768 81.85 12.73 64.82
C VAL A 768 82.52 13.39 66.03
N ALA A 769 81.83 14.27 66.75
CA ALA A 769 82.38 14.98 67.91
C ALA A 769 82.85 14.03 69.04
N LYS A 770 82.13 12.93 69.30
CA LYS A 770 82.56 11.89 70.25
C LYS A 770 83.83 11.17 69.77
N ALA A 771 83.92 10.84 68.48
CA ALA A 771 85.12 10.23 67.90
C ALA A 771 86.31 11.19 67.87
N GLU A 772 86.09 12.47 67.54
CA GLU A 772 87.10 13.54 67.54
C GLU A 772 87.61 13.88 68.95
N ALA A 773 86.79 13.74 69.99
CA ALA A 773 87.26 13.86 71.38
C ALA A 773 88.09 12.63 71.82
N THR A 774 87.75 11.44 71.32
CA THR A 774 88.36 10.17 71.76
C THR A 774 89.73 9.93 71.12
N VAL A 775 89.91 10.18 69.82
CA VAL A 775 91.17 9.89 69.11
C VAL A 775 92.38 10.66 69.68
N PRO A 776 92.29 11.98 70.01
CA PRO A 776 93.38 12.70 70.68
C PRO A 776 93.70 12.17 72.07
N GLN A 777 92.70 11.78 72.87
CA GLN A 777 92.92 11.20 74.20
C GLN A 777 93.62 9.84 74.12
N LEU A 778 93.27 9.01 73.14
CA LEU A 778 93.99 7.75 72.87
C LEU A 778 95.44 8.02 72.40
N ASN A 779 95.66 9.03 71.56
CA ASN A 779 97.02 9.43 71.13
C ASN A 779 97.86 10.00 72.29
N GLU A 780 97.29 10.81 73.18
CA GLU A 780 97.98 11.32 74.38
C GLU A 780 98.30 10.18 75.37
N THR A 781 97.40 9.20 75.49
CA THR A 781 97.62 7.98 76.29
C THR A 781 98.73 7.11 75.67
N LEU A 782 98.73 6.95 74.34
CA LEU A 782 99.79 6.26 73.61
C LEU A 782 101.14 6.95 73.83
N GLN A 783 101.24 8.27 73.66
CA GLN A 783 102.49 9.03 73.87
C GLN A 783 103.03 8.85 75.29
N LYS A 784 102.17 8.90 76.31
CA LYS A 784 102.57 8.66 77.72
C LYS A 784 103.06 7.22 77.94
N ALA A 785 102.46 6.24 77.27
CA ALA A 785 102.85 4.83 77.38
C ALA A 785 104.11 4.49 76.57
N GLU A 786 104.31 5.11 75.40
CA GLU A 786 105.57 5.02 74.65
C GLU A 786 106.71 5.66 75.43
N LEU A 787 106.49 6.81 76.09
CA LEU A 787 107.47 7.42 76.99
C LEU A 787 107.78 6.54 78.22
N ALA A 788 106.77 5.86 78.78
CA ALA A 788 106.97 4.89 79.86
C ALA A 788 107.79 3.67 79.40
N LEU A 789 107.47 3.11 78.22
CA LEU A 789 108.22 2.00 77.59
C LEU A 789 109.67 2.39 77.27
N GLN A 790 109.90 3.66 76.90
CA GLN A 790 111.23 4.22 76.67
C GLN A 790 112.04 4.41 77.97
N THR A 791 111.37 4.38 79.13
CA THR A 791 111.97 4.61 80.46
C THR A 791 112.13 3.31 81.28
N SER A 792 111.33 2.27 81.04
CA SER A 792 111.24 1.08 81.91
C SER A 792 112.30 0.01 81.65
N GLY A 793 112.78 -0.15 80.42
CA GLY A 793 113.79 -1.15 80.04
C GLY A 793 113.22 -2.52 79.68
N ASP A 794 112.77 -2.65 78.43
CA ASP A 794 112.41 -3.90 77.73
C ASP A 794 111.34 -4.80 78.41
N ASP A 795 110.37 -4.17 79.07
CA ASP A 795 109.11 -4.80 79.50
C ASP A 795 108.30 -5.31 78.28
N ALA A 796 108.01 -6.61 78.25
CA ALA A 796 107.35 -7.27 77.13
C ALA A 796 105.82 -7.07 77.11
N ASP A 797 105.15 -7.04 78.28
CA ASP A 797 103.69 -6.91 78.37
C ASP A 797 103.27 -5.48 77.99
N LEU A 798 104.04 -4.48 78.44
CA LEU A 798 103.85 -3.09 78.05
C LEU A 798 104.03 -2.88 76.53
N LYS A 799 104.99 -3.61 75.92
CA LYS A 799 105.25 -3.63 74.48
C LYS A 799 104.03 -4.14 73.68
N GLN A 800 103.41 -5.22 74.15
CA GLN A 800 102.21 -5.78 73.52
C GLN A 800 100.99 -4.86 73.68
N ALA A 801 100.81 -4.23 74.85
CA ALA A 801 99.72 -3.27 75.08
C ALA A 801 99.82 -2.04 74.15
N VAL A 802 101.03 -1.47 74.00
CA VAL A 802 101.29 -0.32 73.09
C VAL A 802 100.96 -0.65 71.64
N GLU A 803 101.30 -1.85 71.15
CA GLU A 803 100.97 -2.27 69.78
C GLU A 803 99.46 -2.51 69.58
N GLN A 804 98.77 -3.11 70.56
CA GLN A 804 97.31 -3.22 70.54
C GLN A 804 96.63 -1.84 70.53
N TRP A 805 97.16 -0.86 71.25
CA TRP A 805 96.66 0.51 71.23
C TRP A 805 96.91 1.20 69.89
N LYS A 806 98.06 0.98 69.23
CA LYS A 806 98.31 1.46 67.86
C LYS A 806 97.29 0.93 66.86
N GLN A 807 96.97 -0.37 66.92
CA GLN A 807 95.96 -0.98 66.05
C GLN A 807 94.55 -0.44 66.35
N LEU A 808 94.20 -0.23 67.62
CA LEU A 808 92.94 0.39 68.02
C LEU A 808 92.83 1.86 67.57
N ILE A 809 93.91 2.64 67.67
CA ILE A 809 94.00 4.04 67.22
C ILE A 809 93.90 4.14 65.71
N ALA A 810 94.59 3.27 64.96
CA ALA A 810 94.48 3.20 63.50
C ALA A 810 93.03 2.92 63.10
N LYS A 811 92.39 1.90 63.69
CA LYS A 811 90.98 1.58 63.47
C LYS A 811 90.05 2.75 63.81
N LYS A 812 90.23 3.40 64.97
CA LYS A 812 89.42 4.56 65.38
C LYS A 812 89.63 5.79 64.50
N THR A 813 90.82 5.95 63.92
CA THR A 813 91.12 7.02 62.94
C THR A 813 90.43 6.73 61.61
N THR A 814 90.40 5.48 61.14
CA THR A 814 89.62 5.07 59.97
C THR A 814 88.12 5.24 60.20
N GLU A 815 87.60 4.80 61.34
CA GLU A 815 86.18 4.99 61.72
C GLU A 815 85.81 6.48 61.76
N LEU A 816 86.66 7.35 62.32
CA LEU A 816 86.46 8.80 62.31
C LEU A 816 86.42 9.36 60.87
N ALA A 817 87.31 8.91 59.98
CA ALA A 817 87.27 9.31 58.57
C ALA A 817 85.96 8.89 57.89
N THR A 818 85.49 7.65 58.13
CA THR A 818 84.18 7.17 57.65
C THR A 818 83.03 7.99 58.22
N HIS A 819 83.04 8.32 59.51
CA HIS A 819 82.01 9.15 60.14
C HIS A 819 81.97 10.57 59.56
N LYS A 820 83.12 11.17 59.22
CA LYS A 820 83.18 12.48 58.53
C LYS A 820 82.60 12.43 57.12
N THR A 821 82.94 11.42 56.33
CA THR A 821 82.33 11.21 55.00
C THR A 821 80.82 11.00 55.09
N ASN A 822 80.35 10.23 56.08
CA ASN A 822 78.92 10.03 56.31
C ASN A 822 78.21 11.33 56.74
N LEU A 823 78.85 12.19 57.55
CA LEU A 823 78.30 13.50 57.91
C LEU A 823 78.16 14.41 56.68
N VAL A 824 79.14 14.44 55.77
CA VAL A 824 79.03 15.18 54.49
C VAL A 824 77.83 14.69 53.67
N ASN A 825 77.63 13.37 53.59
CA ASN A 825 76.48 12.79 52.89
C ASN A 825 75.14 13.15 53.57
N LEU A 826 75.08 13.21 54.91
CA LEU A 826 73.89 13.63 55.66
C LEU A 826 73.56 15.11 55.47
N VAL A 827 74.57 15.99 55.43
CA VAL A 827 74.39 17.41 55.11
C VAL A 827 73.87 17.60 53.68
N ALA A 828 74.41 16.84 52.71
CA ALA A 828 73.92 16.86 51.34
C ALA A 828 72.45 16.37 51.22
N ALA A 829 72.09 15.31 51.94
CA ALA A 829 70.72 14.80 51.99
C ALA A 829 69.74 15.81 52.63
N LEU A 830 70.17 16.55 53.66
CA LEU A 830 69.37 17.61 54.28
C LEU A 830 69.10 18.78 53.32
N GLU A 831 70.09 19.23 52.56
CA GLU A 831 69.86 20.28 51.54
C GLU A 831 68.98 19.79 50.38
N GLN A 832 69.10 18.53 49.96
CA GLN A 832 68.17 17.93 48.99
C GLN A 832 66.73 17.89 49.53
N ALA A 833 66.52 17.52 50.79
CA ALA A 833 65.19 17.51 51.42
C ALA A 833 64.60 18.94 51.52
N LYS A 834 65.41 19.95 51.85
CA LYS A 834 64.98 21.36 51.88
C LYS A 834 64.57 21.85 50.49
N GLN A 835 65.34 21.53 49.45
CA GLN A 835 65.02 21.89 48.07
C GLN A 835 63.72 21.24 47.61
N ALA A 836 63.50 19.96 47.92
CA ALA A 836 62.24 19.28 47.63
C ALA A 836 61.04 19.94 48.34
N LEU A 837 61.20 20.36 49.60
CA LEU A 837 60.16 21.08 50.34
C LEU A 837 59.78 22.41 49.67
N VAL A 838 60.76 23.25 49.32
CA VAL A 838 60.52 24.53 48.63
C VAL A 838 59.78 24.31 47.32
N VAL A 839 60.23 23.39 46.48
CA VAL A 839 59.57 23.05 45.20
C VAL A 839 58.13 22.60 45.40
N SER A 840 57.85 21.77 46.42
CA SER A 840 56.47 21.37 46.73
C SER A 840 55.59 22.51 47.26
N GLN A 841 56.17 23.48 47.98
CA GLN A 841 55.44 24.65 48.49
C GLN A 841 55.09 25.64 47.37
N GLU A 842 55.97 25.83 46.37
CA GLU A 842 55.70 26.69 45.21
C GLU A 842 54.59 26.15 44.29
N LEU A 843 54.33 24.84 44.31
CA LEU A 843 53.24 24.22 43.53
C LEU A 843 51.84 24.45 44.13
N VAL A 844 51.72 24.65 45.45
CA VAL A 844 50.42 24.87 46.13
C VAL A 844 49.60 26.03 45.53
N PRO A 845 50.13 27.26 45.36
CA PRO A 845 49.37 28.35 44.75
C PRO A 845 49.05 28.13 43.26
N VAL A 846 49.86 27.34 42.53
CA VAL A 846 49.59 26.98 41.13
C VAL A 846 48.39 26.06 41.04
N ASP A 847 48.31 25.05 41.91
CA ASP A 847 47.18 24.12 41.96
C ASP A 847 45.89 24.80 42.48
N GLN A 848 46.00 25.78 43.37
CA GLN A 848 44.87 26.62 43.77
C GLN A 848 44.33 27.47 42.61
N GLN A 849 45.20 28.05 41.77
CA GLN A 849 44.76 28.78 40.57
C GLN A 849 44.10 27.85 39.53
N ALA A 850 44.57 26.61 39.41
CA ALA A 850 43.95 25.61 38.54
C ALA A 850 42.52 25.25 38.97
N ILE A 851 42.24 25.17 40.28
CA ILE A 851 40.89 24.98 40.81
C ILE A 851 39.97 26.15 40.42
N VAL A 852 40.38 27.40 40.67
CA VAL A 852 39.57 28.59 40.34
C VAL A 852 39.25 28.67 38.84
N ALA A 853 40.19 28.25 37.98
CA ALA A 853 39.95 28.15 36.54
C ALA A 853 38.91 27.07 36.18
N ALA A 854 38.96 25.91 36.84
CA ALA A 854 38.01 24.81 36.64
C ALA A 854 36.61 25.12 37.20
N GLU A 855 36.52 25.75 38.38
CA GLU A 855 35.26 26.25 38.97
C GLU A 855 34.56 27.21 38.00
N LYS A 856 35.32 28.11 37.37
CA LYS A 856 34.78 29.01 36.34
C LYS A 856 34.27 28.23 35.12
N GLN A 857 35.01 27.23 34.63
CA GLN A 857 34.54 26.41 33.50
C GLN A 857 33.24 25.67 33.83
N VAL A 858 33.09 25.11 35.03
CA VAL A 858 31.84 24.49 35.49
C VAL A 858 30.69 25.50 35.50
N ALA A 859 30.92 26.72 36.01
CA ALA A 859 29.91 27.79 36.01
C ALA A 859 29.51 28.24 34.59
N ASP A 860 30.49 28.53 33.73
CA ASP A 860 30.29 28.95 32.34
C ASP A 860 29.51 27.87 31.54
N LYS A 861 29.80 26.57 31.75
CA LYS A 861 29.07 25.46 31.12
C LYS A 861 27.67 25.24 31.71
N THR A 862 27.50 25.36 33.03
CA THR A 862 26.19 25.25 33.68
C THR A 862 25.22 26.30 33.15
N ALA A 863 25.70 27.53 32.93
CA ALA A 863 24.89 28.62 32.36
C ALA A 863 24.48 28.35 30.89
N ALA A 864 25.29 27.63 30.12
CA ALA A 864 25.00 27.29 28.72
C ALA A 864 23.94 26.19 28.56
N VAL A 865 23.86 25.23 29.49
CA VAL A 865 22.89 24.11 29.46
C VAL A 865 21.44 24.60 29.62
N ALA A 866 21.19 25.57 30.51
CA ALA A 866 19.85 26.01 30.88
C ALA A 866 18.97 26.48 29.69
N PRO A 867 19.38 27.44 28.82
CA PRO A 867 18.53 27.91 27.73
C PRO A 867 18.25 26.84 26.67
N VAL A 868 19.20 25.94 26.38
CA VAL A 868 18.98 24.84 25.42
C VAL A 868 17.97 23.83 25.99
N LYS A 869 17.99 23.59 27.31
CA LYS A 869 17.02 22.72 27.99
C LYS A 869 15.58 23.24 27.90
N GLU A 870 15.38 24.55 28.00
CA GLU A 870 14.06 25.17 27.76
C GLU A 870 13.62 25.04 26.31
N GLN A 871 14.54 25.20 25.34
CA GLN A 871 14.25 25.02 23.92
C GLN A 871 13.87 23.58 23.56
N VAL A 872 14.52 22.56 24.15
CA VAL A 872 14.15 21.15 24.00
C VAL A 872 12.71 20.88 24.48
N VAL A 873 12.30 21.46 25.61
CA VAL A 873 10.92 21.33 26.12
C VAL A 873 9.91 21.98 25.19
N ALA A 874 10.20 23.18 24.69
CA ALA A 874 9.33 23.88 23.74
C ALA A 874 9.25 23.18 22.37
N ALA A 875 10.35 22.59 21.89
CA ALA A 875 10.38 21.79 20.67
C ALA A 875 9.58 20.49 20.84
N LYS A 876 9.69 19.81 22.00
CA LYS A 876 8.91 18.61 22.32
C LYS A 876 7.40 18.87 22.28
N GLN A 877 6.94 20.00 22.83
CA GLN A 877 5.53 20.39 22.75
C GLN A 877 5.04 20.52 21.30
N LYS A 878 5.83 21.14 20.41
CA LYS A 878 5.51 21.23 18.98
C LYS A 878 5.49 19.87 18.28
N VAL A 879 6.38 18.94 18.63
CA VAL A 879 6.34 17.56 18.13
C VAL A 879 5.01 16.89 18.49
N ASP A 880 4.52 17.10 19.71
CA ASP A 880 3.27 16.50 20.18
C ASP A 880 2.02 17.18 19.57
N GLU A 881 2.03 18.49 19.36
CA GLU A 881 1.03 19.20 18.56
C GLU A 881 0.99 18.70 17.11
N ALA A 882 2.15 18.55 16.46
CA ALA A 882 2.26 18.06 15.09
C ALA A 882 1.80 16.59 14.96
N ASN A 883 2.13 15.73 15.94
CA ASN A 883 1.63 14.36 16.02
C ASN A 883 0.09 14.31 16.04
N ASN A 884 -0.54 15.15 16.88
CA ASN A 884 -2.00 15.19 16.99
C ASN A 884 -2.68 15.68 15.71
N LEU A 885 -2.10 16.69 15.04
CA LEU A 885 -2.61 17.21 13.76
C LEU A 885 -2.48 16.19 12.62
N VAL A 886 -1.36 15.47 12.53
CA VAL A 886 -1.18 14.39 11.54
C VAL A 886 -2.15 13.24 11.82
N ALA A 887 -2.31 12.82 13.07
CA ALA A 887 -3.22 11.73 13.44
C ALA A 887 -4.69 12.03 13.08
N ALA A 888 -5.16 13.26 13.30
CA ALA A 888 -6.53 13.65 12.96
C ALA A 888 -6.81 13.57 11.45
N ILE A 889 -5.91 14.10 10.62
CA ILE A 889 -6.09 14.07 9.15
C ILE A 889 -5.87 12.66 8.59
N GLN A 890 -4.95 11.88 9.16
CA GLN A 890 -4.74 10.48 8.82
C GLN A 890 -6.03 9.68 9.04
N GLN A 891 -6.72 9.89 10.18
CA GLN A 891 -8.02 9.26 10.47
C GLN A 891 -9.10 9.63 9.44
N GLU A 892 -9.18 10.90 9.01
CA GLU A 892 -10.10 11.31 7.93
C GLU A 892 -9.77 10.63 6.58
N VAL A 893 -8.49 10.54 6.23
CA VAL A 893 -8.01 9.91 5.00
C VAL A 893 -8.29 8.41 5.00
N ASP A 894 -8.07 7.73 6.11
CA ASP A 894 -8.24 6.27 6.19
C ASP A 894 -9.74 5.86 6.15
N LEU A 895 -10.63 6.67 6.75
CA LEU A 895 -12.09 6.54 6.58
C LEU A 895 -12.56 6.79 5.14
N LEU A 896 -11.77 7.52 4.33
CA LEU A 896 -12.03 7.75 2.91
C LEU A 896 -11.34 6.71 2.00
N ARG A 897 -10.43 5.89 2.54
CA ARG A 897 -9.76 4.74 1.88
C ARG A 897 -10.54 3.44 2.06
N ASP A 898 -10.99 3.15 3.28
CA ASP A 898 -11.89 2.02 3.59
C ASP A 898 -13.16 2.53 4.31
N PRO A 899 -14.33 2.54 3.63
CA PRO A 899 -15.59 2.95 4.23
C PRO A 899 -16.17 1.90 5.22
N ASN A 900 -15.53 0.75 5.41
CA ASN A 900 -15.99 -0.32 6.29
C ASN A 900 -14.86 -0.90 7.19
N PRO A 901 -14.23 -0.06 8.05
CA PRO A 901 -12.95 -0.37 8.73
C PRO A 901 -12.95 -1.55 9.72
N GLN A 902 -14.07 -2.26 9.89
CA GLN A 902 -14.13 -3.47 10.72
C GLN A 902 -13.35 -4.65 10.13
N THR A 903 -13.08 -4.67 8.83
CA THR A 903 -12.21 -5.67 8.19
C THR A 903 -10.72 -5.50 8.46
N ALA A 904 -10.29 -4.36 9.01
CA ALA A 904 -8.88 -4.09 9.37
C ALA A 904 -8.57 -4.30 10.86
N GLN A 905 -9.57 -4.53 11.72
CA GLN A 905 -9.39 -4.66 13.18
C GLN A 905 -9.15 -6.11 13.66
N SER A 906 -8.31 -6.86 12.93
CA SER A 906 -7.70 -8.09 13.42
C SER A 906 -6.34 -7.76 14.06
N PRO A 907 -6.17 -7.83 15.39
CA PRO A 907 -4.95 -7.40 16.08
C PRO A 907 -3.83 -8.46 16.03
N GLU A 908 -3.43 -8.86 14.82
CA GLU A 908 -2.40 -9.89 14.55
C GLU A 908 -1.26 -9.36 13.64
N ALA A 909 -0.98 -8.06 13.72
CA ALA A 909 0.14 -7.41 13.02
C ALA A 909 0.80 -6.30 13.87
N ALA A 910 1.08 -6.59 15.14
CA ALA A 910 1.98 -5.77 15.96
C ALA A 910 3.38 -6.40 15.95
N PRO A 911 4.43 -5.72 15.46
CA PRO A 911 5.79 -6.26 15.51
C PRO A 911 6.27 -6.34 16.98
N GLN A 912 6.81 -7.50 17.35
CA GLN A 912 7.59 -7.73 18.58
C GLN A 912 9.08 -7.79 18.24
#